data_AF-A0A842W0R2-F1
#
_entry.id   AF-A0A842W0R2-F1
#
_cell.length_a   1.000
_cell.length_b   1.000
_cell.length_c   1.000
_cell.angle_alpha   90.00
_cell.angle_beta   90.00
_cell.angle_gamma   90.00
#
_symmetry.space_group_name_H-M   'P 1'
#
loop_
_entity.id
_entity.type
_entity.pdbx_description
1 polymer ?
#
loop_
_entity_poly.entity_id
_entity_poly.type
_entity_poly.pdbx_seq_one_letter_code
_entity_poly.pdbx_strand_id
1 'polypeptide(L)'
;VSEVGDLLNNWANTNAKDYLIFDYAINEIVALEEAIGAAWSGLRSAVIFKHLGMNIVADALHSIMYSGIDRKNGAGLVIICGGDPQSSSSTNAMDVRLYSLHTKLPILFPSSIQELYKFTKIAFQLSECLGLPVMIYTTSKLSFTTGIIEPNSIRLIDRNDKKPKENVDKIKFIRDFHRYINAIHYAINNQKKLNQKIEKLKTWKFKNNKEKLTNQLDKILTELVAYHEEKEVHQGGRNQEISENKTSTAIITGGLVYLYVYEFLSENNLLDTIPILKINILYPINSYSVVKFIEMFMPKKIIVIEELEPFIENRVKNILYDHRIMVPILGKSIFPLEESLNPQIIKTVLRKQLNLELDTSSEDGYSVDHLSDRNEDVFNDFDIEFQKVLKKIPIREPTFCAGCSHRNVFYALRRITNILKEKSNLDVVFGGDIGCYTMGMSPPYSAMDWLISMGAGIGIANGVGRALASLGDDTQRVVALIGDSTFFHSGIQGLLNILKNNLGVTIIILNNYYVAMTGHQPTLTSLVAETCSDENIGFQNHQFPIEQFLRNMGAESVISLNGYDLPKMMNSFEKIIGKNVPSKQGTKIIVINSECALMQRRKAKVKWNKPRGEQRGSEVFLKISDSCPQCNVCFVDYGCPAIKYMSDDERGYRYIIDEGACLKEHCKSCIDVCPNHCIETIVINPNIEEKVEKKRGNEDI
;
A
#
# COMPACT_ATOMS: atom_id res chain seq x y z
N VAL A 1 -1.20 -2.55 -24.67
CA VAL A 1 -0.39 -2.24 -23.46
C VAL A 1 1.08 -2.62 -23.65
N SER A 2 1.40 -3.79 -24.23
CA SER A 2 2.78 -4.20 -24.54
C SER A 2 3.56 -3.16 -25.36
N GLU A 3 2.99 -2.64 -26.44
CA GLU A 3 3.64 -1.64 -27.30
C GLU A 3 3.96 -0.32 -26.59
N VAL A 4 3.17 0.05 -25.56
CA VAL A 4 3.42 1.27 -24.76
C VAL A 4 4.71 1.12 -23.96
N GLY A 5 4.93 -0.07 -23.38
CA GLY A 5 6.15 -0.37 -22.65
C GLY A 5 7.39 -0.25 -23.54
N ASP A 6 7.34 -0.83 -24.73
CA ASP A 6 8.47 -0.83 -25.68
C ASP A 6 8.80 0.59 -26.15
N LEU A 7 7.78 1.39 -26.45
CA LEU A 7 7.96 2.80 -26.82
C LEU A 7 8.58 3.62 -25.68
N LEU A 8 8.07 3.46 -24.45
CA LEU A 8 8.60 4.19 -23.29
C LEU A 8 10.02 3.73 -22.93
N ASN A 9 10.32 2.44 -23.02
CA ASN A 9 11.66 1.90 -22.81
C ASN A 9 12.64 2.44 -23.85
N ASN A 10 12.26 2.39 -25.13
CA ASN A 10 13.09 2.95 -26.20
C ASN A 10 13.32 4.44 -26.00
N TRP A 11 12.28 5.19 -25.62
CA TRP A 11 12.37 6.62 -25.40
C TRP A 11 13.26 6.98 -24.19
N ALA A 12 13.13 6.23 -23.09
CA ALA A 12 13.97 6.37 -21.90
C ALA A 12 15.45 6.09 -22.21
N ASN A 13 15.74 5.13 -23.09
CA ASN A 13 17.13 4.76 -23.45
C ASN A 13 17.75 5.67 -24.54
N THR A 14 16.95 6.48 -25.23
CA THR A 14 17.41 7.32 -26.35
C THR A 14 17.23 8.80 -26.05
N ASN A 15 16.02 9.34 -26.23
CA ASN A 15 15.79 10.79 -26.26
C ASN A 15 15.45 11.39 -24.88
N ALA A 16 15.15 10.57 -23.86
CA ALA A 16 14.69 11.02 -22.55
C ALA A 16 15.51 10.49 -21.36
N LYS A 17 16.77 10.05 -21.60
CA LYS A 17 17.64 9.41 -20.59
C LYS A 17 17.83 10.20 -19.29
N ASP A 18 17.81 11.53 -19.38
CA ASP A 18 17.99 12.42 -18.23
C ASP A 18 16.67 12.77 -17.51
N TYR A 19 15.51 12.34 -18.04
CA TYR A 19 14.19 12.79 -17.59
C TYR A 19 13.19 11.66 -17.33
N LEU A 20 13.42 10.46 -17.89
CA LEU A 20 12.52 9.32 -17.81
C LEU A 20 13.31 8.06 -17.44
N ILE A 21 12.86 7.40 -16.38
CA ILE A 21 13.33 6.07 -16.00
C ILE A 21 12.20 5.10 -16.29
N PHE A 22 12.51 4.03 -17.01
CA PHE A 22 11.57 2.97 -17.33
C PHE A 22 12.07 1.64 -16.79
N ASP A 23 11.18 0.82 -16.23
CA ASP A 23 11.48 -0.55 -15.82
C ASP A 23 10.33 -1.49 -16.13
N TYR A 24 10.67 -2.66 -16.66
CA TYR A 24 9.76 -3.81 -16.72
C TYR A 24 9.83 -4.56 -15.40
N ALA A 25 8.99 -4.16 -14.43
CA ALA A 25 8.91 -4.86 -13.16
C ALA A 25 8.53 -6.35 -13.35
N ILE A 26 8.94 -7.20 -12.40
CA ILE A 26 8.67 -8.65 -12.42
C ILE A 26 7.17 -8.97 -12.49
N ASN A 27 6.33 -8.16 -11.86
CA ASN A 27 4.86 -8.21 -11.94
C ASN A 27 4.25 -6.86 -11.52
N GLU A 28 2.93 -6.76 -11.57
CA GLU A 28 2.19 -5.52 -11.35
C GLU A 28 2.26 -5.03 -9.89
N ILE A 29 2.28 -5.92 -8.89
CA ILE A 29 2.39 -5.52 -7.48
C ILE A 29 3.76 -4.88 -7.20
N VAL A 30 4.84 -5.48 -7.69
CA VAL A 30 6.17 -4.88 -7.60
C VAL A 30 6.23 -3.56 -8.36
N ALA A 31 5.59 -3.47 -9.53
CA ALA A 31 5.52 -2.22 -10.29
C ALA A 31 4.82 -1.09 -9.52
N LEU A 32 3.70 -1.39 -8.85
CA LEU A 32 2.99 -0.40 -8.03
C LEU A 32 3.80 -0.01 -6.79
N GLU A 33 4.35 -0.99 -6.06
CA GLU A 33 5.14 -0.73 -4.86
C GLU A 33 6.41 0.07 -5.16
N GLU A 34 7.07 -0.23 -6.27
CA GLU A 34 8.19 0.55 -6.80
C GLU A 34 7.77 1.98 -7.16
N ALA A 35 6.64 2.15 -7.84
CA ALA A 35 6.10 3.47 -8.14
C ALA A 35 5.76 4.27 -6.86
N ILE A 36 5.28 3.60 -5.81
CA ILE A 36 5.04 4.21 -4.48
C ILE A 36 6.35 4.71 -3.87
N GLY A 37 7.39 3.87 -3.83
CA GLY A 37 8.69 4.25 -3.28
C GLY A 37 9.34 5.43 -4.02
N ALA A 38 9.22 5.44 -5.35
CA ALA A 38 9.67 6.57 -6.17
C ALA A 38 8.88 7.86 -5.87
N ALA A 39 7.54 7.76 -5.78
CA ALA A 39 6.66 8.89 -5.46
C ALA A 39 6.95 9.49 -4.08
N TRP A 40 7.14 8.65 -3.06
CA TRP A 40 7.49 9.08 -1.71
C TRP A 40 8.90 9.65 -1.58
N SER A 41 9.78 9.34 -2.54
CA SER A 41 11.12 9.91 -2.64
C SER A 41 11.16 11.20 -3.48
N GLY A 42 10.02 11.64 -4.03
CA GLY A 42 9.89 12.90 -4.76
C GLY A 42 9.96 12.80 -6.29
N LEU A 43 10.00 11.59 -6.86
CA LEU A 43 9.89 11.38 -8.30
C LEU A 43 8.43 11.22 -8.72
N ARG A 44 8.01 11.89 -9.79
CA ARG A 44 6.73 11.55 -10.42
C ARG A 44 6.81 10.13 -10.95
N SER A 45 5.85 9.30 -10.60
CA SER A 45 5.83 7.90 -11.02
C SER A 45 4.50 7.53 -11.66
N ALA A 46 4.58 6.64 -12.64
CA ALA A 46 3.41 6.03 -13.25
C ALA A 46 3.60 4.53 -13.33
N VAL A 47 2.51 3.80 -13.14
CA VAL A 47 2.46 2.35 -13.33
C VAL A 47 1.41 2.04 -14.39
N ILE A 48 1.70 1.09 -15.28
CA ILE A 48 0.86 0.78 -16.44
C ILE A 48 0.61 -0.73 -16.45
N PHE A 49 -0.66 -1.13 -16.45
CA PHE A 49 -1.07 -2.53 -16.58
C PHE A 49 -2.48 -2.66 -17.15
N LYS A 50 -2.85 -3.87 -17.53
CA LYS A 50 -4.21 -4.22 -17.97
C LYS A 50 -5.09 -4.53 -16.75
N HIS A 51 -6.41 -4.51 -16.92
CA HIS A 51 -7.40 -4.74 -15.86
C HIS A 51 -7.13 -5.95 -14.95
N LEU A 52 -6.65 -7.09 -15.45
CA LEU A 52 -6.29 -8.25 -14.62
C LEU A 52 -5.20 -7.92 -13.58
N GLY A 53 -4.27 -7.02 -13.93
CA GLY A 53 -3.25 -6.52 -13.01
C GLY A 53 -3.83 -5.79 -11.81
N MET A 54 -5.06 -5.26 -11.92
CA MET A 54 -5.76 -4.65 -10.79
C MET A 54 -5.98 -5.65 -9.64
N ASN A 55 -6.22 -6.92 -9.96
CA ASN A 55 -6.35 -7.98 -8.94
C ASN A 55 -5.03 -8.24 -8.23
N ILE A 56 -3.91 -8.17 -8.96
CA ILE A 56 -2.57 -8.41 -8.43
C ILE A 56 -2.15 -7.26 -7.49
N VAL A 57 -2.48 -6.02 -7.84
CA VAL A 57 -2.09 -4.85 -7.03
C VAL A 57 -3.07 -4.48 -5.92
N ALA A 58 -4.23 -5.16 -5.84
CA ALA A 58 -5.34 -4.77 -4.98
C ALA A 58 -4.90 -4.58 -3.51
N ASP A 59 -4.10 -5.48 -2.97
CA ASP A 59 -3.62 -5.45 -1.58
C ASP A 59 -2.84 -4.15 -1.28
N ALA A 60 -1.79 -3.88 -2.06
CA ALA A 60 -1.01 -2.66 -1.92
C ALA A 60 -1.85 -1.40 -2.22
N LEU A 61 -2.77 -1.47 -3.19
CA LEU A 61 -3.66 -0.37 -3.59
C LEU A 61 -4.60 0.05 -2.45
N HIS A 62 -5.11 -0.88 -1.66
CA HIS A 62 -5.95 -0.55 -0.50
C HIS A 62 -5.20 0.30 0.52
N SER A 63 -3.99 -0.12 0.87
CA SER A 63 -3.19 0.53 1.90
C SER A 63 -2.59 1.86 1.43
N ILE A 64 -2.14 1.97 0.18
CA ILE A 64 -1.58 3.24 -0.34
C ILE A 64 -2.63 4.35 -0.37
N MET A 65 -3.92 4.06 -0.51
CA MET A 65 -4.96 5.10 -0.46
C MET A 65 -5.07 5.75 0.93
N TYR A 66 -4.71 5.03 1.99
CA TYR A 66 -4.69 5.54 3.36
C TYR A 66 -3.44 6.40 3.57
N SER A 67 -2.27 5.90 3.18
CA SER A 67 -1.00 6.63 3.28
C SER A 67 -0.95 7.85 2.35
N GLY A 68 -1.57 7.73 1.18
CA GLY A 68 -1.53 8.68 0.09
C GLY A 68 -0.10 8.95 -0.40
N ILE A 69 0.03 10.09 -1.07
CA ILE A 69 1.31 10.64 -1.52
C ILE A 69 1.67 11.82 -0.61
N ASP A 70 2.95 11.94 -0.22
CA ASP A 70 3.40 13.09 0.55
C ASP A 70 3.32 14.37 -0.28
N ARG A 71 2.70 15.40 0.29
CA ARG A 71 2.56 16.70 -0.36
C ARG A 71 3.78 17.61 -0.11
N LYS A 72 4.56 17.33 0.94
CA LYS A 72 5.71 18.15 1.32
C LYS A 72 6.92 17.85 0.43
N ASN A 73 7.20 16.57 0.17
CA ASN A 73 8.35 16.14 -0.63
C ASN A 73 8.03 15.05 -1.66
N GLY A 74 6.85 14.40 -1.56
CA GLY A 74 6.42 13.46 -2.58
C GLY A 74 5.98 14.12 -3.89
N ALA A 75 5.92 13.31 -4.93
CA ALA A 75 5.48 13.69 -6.26
C ALA A 75 4.34 12.76 -6.75
N GLY A 76 3.56 13.22 -7.73
CA GLY A 76 2.32 12.53 -8.12
C GLY A 76 2.54 11.07 -8.55
N LEU A 77 1.60 10.20 -8.19
CA LEU A 77 1.52 8.79 -8.60
C LEU A 77 0.29 8.59 -9.48
N VAL A 78 0.51 8.13 -10.72
CA VAL A 78 -0.54 7.85 -11.69
C VAL A 78 -0.61 6.36 -12.00
N ILE A 79 -1.82 5.79 -11.95
CA ILE A 79 -2.08 4.41 -12.37
C ILE A 79 -2.75 4.46 -13.73
N ILE A 80 -2.19 3.83 -14.75
CA ILE A 80 -2.81 3.73 -16.08
C ILE A 80 -3.32 2.30 -16.24
N CYS A 81 -4.64 2.14 -16.21
CA CYS A 81 -5.28 0.85 -16.29
C CYS A 81 -6.05 0.71 -17.62
N GLY A 82 -5.62 -0.23 -18.46
CA GLY A 82 -6.33 -0.59 -19.68
C GLY A 82 -7.39 -1.66 -19.41
N GLY A 83 -8.66 -1.30 -19.53
CA GLY A 83 -9.80 -2.22 -19.51
C GLY A 83 -10.00 -2.94 -20.83
N ASP A 84 -10.52 -4.16 -20.78
CA ASP A 84 -10.90 -4.93 -21.96
C ASP A 84 -12.34 -5.46 -21.85
N PRO A 85 -13.34 -4.58 -22.06
CA PRO A 85 -14.74 -4.95 -21.90
C PRO A 85 -15.21 -6.07 -22.82
N GLN A 86 -14.52 -6.31 -23.95
CA GLN A 86 -14.83 -7.39 -24.89
C GLN A 86 -14.11 -8.70 -24.56
N SER A 87 -13.21 -8.70 -23.57
CA SER A 87 -12.28 -9.80 -23.35
C SER A 87 -11.49 -10.20 -24.61
N SER A 88 -11.29 -9.26 -25.54
CA SER A 88 -10.69 -9.48 -26.87
C SER A 88 -9.27 -10.05 -26.80
N SER A 89 -8.57 -9.75 -25.72
CA SER A 89 -7.19 -10.19 -25.46
C SER A 89 -7.03 -10.56 -23.99
N SER A 90 -8.09 -11.06 -23.35
CA SER A 90 -8.09 -11.44 -21.94
C SER A 90 -9.02 -12.59 -21.63
N THR A 91 -8.85 -13.16 -20.44
CA THR A 91 -9.62 -14.31 -19.97
C THR A 91 -10.98 -13.92 -19.39
N ASN A 92 -11.20 -12.64 -19.06
CA ASN A 92 -12.48 -12.12 -18.60
C ASN A 92 -12.67 -10.62 -18.93
N ALA A 93 -13.93 -10.19 -18.88
CA ALA A 93 -14.37 -8.80 -19.04
C ALA A 93 -14.63 -8.12 -17.68
N MET A 94 -13.71 -8.26 -16.72
CA MET A 94 -13.89 -7.66 -15.38
C MET A 94 -13.95 -6.13 -15.40
N ASP A 95 -14.79 -5.56 -14.53
CA ASP A 95 -14.92 -4.12 -14.36
C ASP A 95 -14.05 -3.58 -13.22
N VAL A 96 -12.97 -2.90 -13.58
CA VAL A 96 -12.03 -2.30 -12.61
C VAL A 96 -12.58 -1.07 -11.90
N ARG A 97 -13.67 -0.45 -12.40
CA ARG A 97 -14.26 0.72 -11.76
C ARG A 97 -14.76 0.37 -10.37
N LEU A 98 -15.19 -0.87 -10.14
CA LEU A 98 -15.64 -1.36 -8.84
C LEU A 98 -14.56 -1.32 -7.75
N TYR A 99 -13.28 -1.45 -8.10
CA TYR A 99 -12.17 -1.28 -7.14
C TYR A 99 -12.19 0.10 -6.49
N SER A 100 -12.66 1.14 -7.18
CA SER A 100 -12.77 2.49 -6.60
C SER A 100 -13.80 2.59 -5.48
N LEU A 101 -14.84 1.73 -5.47
CA LEU A 101 -15.81 1.71 -4.39
C LEU A 101 -15.14 1.28 -3.07
N HIS A 102 -14.21 0.34 -3.16
CA HIS A 102 -13.51 -0.23 -2.00
C HIS A 102 -12.24 0.56 -1.63
N THR A 103 -11.44 0.98 -2.61
CA THR A 103 -10.17 1.70 -2.40
C THR A 103 -10.34 3.21 -2.24
N LYS A 104 -11.43 3.77 -2.78
CA LYS A 104 -11.66 5.21 -2.96
C LYS A 104 -10.69 5.89 -3.94
N LEU A 105 -10.09 5.14 -4.85
CA LEU A 105 -9.17 5.62 -5.88
C LEU A 105 -9.88 6.58 -6.86
N PRO A 106 -9.42 7.83 -7.01
CA PRO A 106 -9.93 8.73 -8.02
C PRO A 106 -9.64 8.23 -9.44
N ILE A 107 -10.64 8.31 -10.34
CA ILE A 107 -10.53 7.80 -11.71
C ILE A 107 -10.84 8.92 -12.71
N LEU A 108 -9.88 9.25 -13.58
CA LEU A 108 -10.08 10.05 -14.77
C LEU A 108 -10.46 9.17 -15.97
N PHE A 109 -11.39 9.63 -16.79
CA PHE A 109 -12.00 8.83 -17.85
C PHE A 109 -12.00 9.54 -19.21
N PRO A 110 -10.87 9.51 -19.94
CA PRO A 110 -10.76 10.17 -21.24
C PRO A 110 -11.57 9.45 -22.33
N SER A 111 -12.10 10.21 -23.30
CA SER A 111 -12.82 9.68 -24.46
C SER A 111 -12.01 9.68 -25.75
N SER A 112 -10.92 10.45 -25.83
CA SER A 112 -10.12 10.62 -27.04
C SER A 112 -8.62 10.63 -26.74
N ILE A 113 -7.79 10.47 -27.77
CA ILE A 113 -6.32 10.56 -27.64
C ILE A 113 -5.89 11.94 -27.15
N GLN A 114 -6.58 12.99 -27.59
CA GLN A 114 -6.32 14.36 -27.12
C GLN A 114 -6.63 14.53 -25.64
N GLU A 115 -7.73 13.93 -25.15
CA GLU A 115 -8.05 13.93 -23.73
C GLU A 115 -7.11 13.06 -22.93
N LEU A 116 -6.71 11.90 -23.43
CA LEU A 116 -5.75 11.03 -22.76
C LEU A 116 -4.43 11.80 -22.51
N TYR A 117 -3.90 12.47 -23.53
CA TYR A 117 -2.72 13.34 -23.40
C TYR A 117 -2.88 14.42 -22.31
N LYS A 118 -4.06 15.05 -22.23
CA LYS A 118 -4.37 16.10 -21.25
C LYS A 118 -4.57 15.53 -19.85
N PHE A 119 -5.36 14.47 -19.73
CA PHE A 119 -5.72 13.83 -18.48
C PHE A 119 -4.50 13.19 -17.83
N THR A 120 -3.49 12.76 -18.59
CA THR A 120 -2.20 12.34 -18.01
C THR A 120 -1.52 13.46 -17.23
N LYS A 121 -1.45 14.68 -17.79
CA LYS A 121 -0.88 15.84 -17.08
C LYS A 121 -1.71 16.22 -15.86
N ILE A 122 -3.04 16.25 -16.04
CA ILE A 122 -3.97 16.57 -14.97
C ILE A 122 -3.92 15.52 -13.86
N ALA A 123 -3.76 14.23 -14.18
CA ALA A 123 -3.68 13.16 -13.19
C ALA A 123 -2.50 13.37 -12.23
N PHE A 124 -1.33 13.75 -12.74
CA PHE A 124 -0.19 14.10 -11.88
C PHE A 124 -0.47 15.31 -10.99
N GLN A 125 -1.00 16.39 -11.56
CA GLN A 125 -1.32 17.60 -10.80
C GLN A 125 -2.40 17.34 -9.73
N LEU A 126 -3.43 16.56 -10.09
CA LEU A 126 -4.50 16.16 -9.20
C LEU A 126 -3.96 15.24 -8.09
N SER A 127 -3.08 14.29 -8.42
CA SER A 127 -2.41 13.42 -7.47
C SER A 127 -1.58 14.23 -6.46
N GLU A 128 -0.80 15.21 -6.94
CA GLU A 128 -0.01 16.12 -6.09
C GLU A 128 -0.90 16.99 -5.20
N CYS A 129 -1.97 17.57 -5.76
CA CYS A 129 -2.91 18.41 -5.01
C CYS A 129 -3.68 17.62 -3.96
N LEU A 130 -4.11 16.40 -4.26
CA LEU A 130 -4.84 15.55 -3.33
C LEU A 130 -3.90 14.81 -2.38
N GLY A 131 -2.63 14.63 -2.75
CA GLY A 131 -1.73 13.69 -2.09
C GLY A 131 -2.34 12.29 -2.06
N LEU A 132 -2.84 11.82 -3.20
CA LEU A 132 -3.43 10.49 -3.41
C LEU A 132 -3.02 9.97 -4.79
N PRO A 133 -2.89 8.65 -4.99
CA PRO A 133 -2.83 8.08 -6.33
C PRO A 133 -4.05 8.50 -7.16
N VAL A 134 -3.88 8.66 -8.47
CA VAL A 134 -4.98 8.92 -9.43
C VAL A 134 -4.89 7.90 -10.56
N MET A 135 -6.01 7.27 -10.88
CA MET A 135 -6.10 6.35 -12.01
C MET A 135 -6.57 7.07 -13.28
N ILE A 136 -5.98 6.70 -14.41
CA ILE A 136 -6.51 6.94 -15.74
C ILE A 136 -7.02 5.60 -16.24
N TYR A 137 -8.32 5.52 -16.49
CA TYR A 137 -8.94 4.33 -17.04
C TYR A 137 -9.15 4.49 -18.53
N THR A 138 -8.59 3.57 -19.33
CA THR A 138 -8.79 3.52 -20.78
C THR A 138 -9.42 2.18 -21.16
N THR A 139 -10.12 2.13 -22.29
CA THR A 139 -10.63 0.85 -22.83
C THR A 139 -9.71 0.34 -23.95
N SER A 140 -9.79 -0.94 -24.29
CA SER A 140 -9.00 -1.56 -25.37
C SER A 140 -9.06 -0.71 -26.64
N LYS A 141 -10.26 -0.30 -27.08
CA LYS A 141 -10.47 0.51 -28.28
C LYS A 141 -9.71 1.84 -28.25
N LEU A 142 -9.79 2.59 -27.14
CA LEU A 142 -9.04 3.84 -27.00
C LEU A 142 -7.53 3.58 -26.99
N SER A 143 -7.10 2.47 -26.39
CA SER A 143 -5.69 2.09 -26.24
C SER A 143 -5.04 1.63 -27.56
N PHE A 144 -5.82 1.15 -28.53
CA PHE A 144 -5.36 0.78 -29.88
C PHE A 144 -5.53 1.90 -30.92
N THR A 145 -6.03 3.07 -30.51
CA THR A 145 -6.24 4.20 -31.42
C THR A 145 -5.02 5.10 -31.44
N THR A 146 -4.71 5.68 -32.61
CA THR A 146 -3.73 6.77 -32.77
C THR A 146 -4.44 8.03 -33.22
N GLY A 147 -3.88 9.20 -32.90
CA GLY A 147 -4.48 10.47 -33.26
C GLY A 147 -3.49 11.62 -33.16
N ILE A 148 -3.72 12.67 -33.95
CA ILE A 148 -2.94 13.91 -33.89
C ILE A 148 -3.29 14.64 -32.59
N ILE A 149 -2.27 15.11 -31.88
CA ILE A 149 -2.44 15.91 -30.67
C ILE A 149 -2.02 17.36 -30.92
N GLU A 150 -2.74 18.30 -30.30
CA GLU A 150 -2.36 19.70 -30.18
C GLU A 150 -1.52 19.87 -28.90
N PRO A 151 -0.17 19.90 -29.00
CA PRO A 151 0.69 20.17 -27.86
C PRO A 151 0.40 21.57 -27.30
N ASN A 152 0.55 21.75 -25.98
CA ASN A 152 0.33 23.02 -25.27
C ASN A 152 -1.10 23.59 -25.27
N SER A 153 -2.11 22.78 -25.58
CA SER A 153 -3.53 23.15 -25.43
C SER A 153 -4.00 23.35 -23.97
N ILE A 154 -3.05 23.38 -23.02
CA ILE A 154 -3.22 23.65 -21.58
C ILE A 154 -2.03 24.51 -21.13
N ARG A 155 -2.31 25.62 -20.43
CA ARG A 155 -1.31 26.31 -19.59
C ARG A 155 -1.11 25.45 -18.35
N LEU A 156 0.01 24.74 -18.26
CA LEU A 156 0.38 24.04 -17.04
C LEU A 156 0.31 25.02 -15.86
N ILE A 157 -0.40 24.65 -14.80
CA ILE A 157 -0.21 25.31 -13.51
C ILE A 157 1.15 24.82 -13.01
N ASP A 158 2.21 25.53 -13.40
CA ASP A 158 3.55 25.20 -12.97
C ASP A 158 3.64 25.23 -11.45
N ARG A 159 4.16 24.14 -10.87
CA ARG A 159 5.00 24.28 -9.69
C ARG A 159 6.11 25.21 -10.17
N ASN A 160 6.12 26.48 -9.71
CA ASN A 160 7.13 27.50 -9.99
C ASN A 160 8.31 26.94 -10.78
N ASP A 161 8.43 27.41 -12.02
CA ASP A 161 9.40 27.09 -13.08
C ASP A 161 10.88 27.33 -12.69
N LYS A 162 11.24 27.01 -11.45
CA LYS A 162 12.61 26.72 -11.08
C LYS A 162 12.93 25.40 -11.74
N LYS A 163 13.77 25.48 -12.77
CA LYS A 163 14.39 24.35 -13.50
C LYS A 163 14.41 23.08 -12.64
N PRO A 164 14.07 21.89 -13.17
CA PRO A 164 14.17 20.61 -12.46
C PRO A 164 15.51 20.45 -11.71
N LYS A 165 16.57 21.09 -12.23
CA LYS A 165 17.92 21.14 -11.65
C LYS A 165 18.04 21.87 -10.30
N GLU A 166 17.15 22.79 -9.91
CA GLU A 166 17.28 23.56 -8.65
C GLU A 166 16.65 22.88 -7.43
N ASN A 167 15.91 21.78 -7.58
CA ASN A 167 15.37 20.97 -6.47
C ASN A 167 15.96 19.55 -6.42
N VAL A 168 17.02 19.26 -7.20
CA VAL A 168 17.70 17.96 -7.21
C VAL A 168 18.23 17.59 -5.81
N ASP A 169 18.53 18.58 -4.98
CA ASP A 169 18.93 18.40 -3.56
C ASP A 169 17.80 17.84 -2.64
N LYS A 170 16.64 17.43 -3.19
CA LYS A 170 15.46 16.97 -2.42
C LYS A 170 14.92 15.58 -2.77
N ILE A 171 15.47 14.85 -3.75
CA ILE A 171 14.97 13.48 -4.05
C ILE A 171 15.57 12.51 -3.03
N LYS A 172 14.84 12.33 -1.93
CA LYS A 172 15.14 11.39 -0.86
C LYS A 172 13.84 11.03 -0.16
N PHE A 173 13.79 9.86 0.46
CA PHE A 173 12.64 9.49 1.27
C PHE A 173 12.61 10.33 2.54
N ILE A 174 11.46 10.92 2.86
CA ILE A 174 11.27 11.73 4.05
C ILE A 174 10.23 11.08 4.95
N ARG A 175 10.66 10.78 6.18
CA ARG A 175 9.86 10.05 7.17
C ARG A 175 8.61 10.82 7.57
N ASP A 176 7.48 10.12 7.54
CA ASP A 176 6.21 10.55 8.12
C ASP A 176 5.52 9.31 8.70
N PHE A 177 5.91 8.96 9.93
CA PHE A 177 5.46 7.75 10.61
C PHE A 177 3.93 7.63 10.64
N HIS A 178 3.23 8.72 10.98
CA HIS A 178 1.76 8.72 11.08
C HIS A 178 1.06 8.55 9.74
N ARG A 179 1.75 8.80 8.63
CA ARG A 179 1.22 8.66 7.28
C ARG A 179 1.49 7.27 6.72
N TYR A 180 2.74 6.81 6.76
CA TYR A 180 3.14 5.62 6.02
C TYR A 180 2.93 4.31 6.78
N ILE A 181 2.59 4.40 8.06
CA ILE A 181 2.25 3.26 8.90
C ILE A 181 0.73 3.18 9.05
N ASN A 182 0.11 2.17 8.42
CA ASN A 182 -1.32 1.89 8.57
C ASN A 182 -1.56 0.79 9.60
N ALA A 183 -1.18 1.05 10.85
CA ALA A 183 -1.41 0.14 11.98
C ALA A 183 -2.13 0.85 13.13
N ILE A 184 -2.85 0.07 13.95
CA ILE A 184 -3.47 0.53 15.20
C ILE A 184 -4.42 1.72 14.91
N HIS A 185 -4.23 2.85 15.59
CA HIS A 185 -5.08 4.04 15.48
C HIS A 185 -4.66 4.95 14.30
N TYR A 186 -3.46 4.77 13.74
CA TYR A 186 -2.97 5.53 12.59
C TYR A 186 -3.78 5.21 11.32
N ALA A 187 -4.12 3.93 11.12
CA ALA A 187 -4.97 3.49 10.01
C ALA A 187 -6.33 4.22 10.01
N ILE A 188 -6.98 4.29 11.18
CA ILE A 188 -8.28 4.98 11.33
C ILE A 188 -8.14 6.49 11.04
N ASN A 189 -7.07 7.12 11.52
CA ASN A 189 -6.81 8.54 11.27
C ASN A 189 -6.55 8.82 9.78
N ASN A 190 -5.80 7.95 9.11
CA ASN A 190 -5.52 8.06 7.69
C ASN A 190 -6.77 7.82 6.83
N GLN A 191 -7.62 6.87 7.22
CA GLN A 191 -8.92 6.66 6.61
C GLN A 191 -9.83 7.90 6.71
N LYS A 192 -9.87 8.57 7.86
CA LYS A 192 -10.61 9.83 8.03
C LYS A 192 -10.10 10.91 7.06
N LYS A 193 -8.78 11.06 6.93
CA LYS A 193 -8.17 12.00 5.98
C LYS A 193 -8.51 11.66 4.53
N LEU A 194 -8.47 10.37 4.17
CA LEU A 194 -8.88 9.89 2.85
C LEU A 194 -10.33 10.29 2.56
N ASN A 195 -11.26 9.98 3.48
CA ASN A 195 -12.68 10.31 3.32
C ASN A 195 -12.91 11.80 3.11
N GLN A 196 -12.24 12.66 3.88
CA GLN A 196 -12.33 14.11 3.72
C GLN A 196 -11.85 14.58 2.33
N LYS A 197 -10.81 13.96 1.77
CA LYS A 197 -10.31 14.30 0.42
C LYS A 197 -11.31 13.87 -0.65
N ILE A 198 -11.92 12.70 -0.50
CA ILE A 198 -12.91 12.17 -1.45
C ILE A 198 -14.20 12.98 -1.40
N GLU A 199 -14.70 13.32 -0.21
CA GLU A 199 -15.88 14.18 -0.08
C GLU A 199 -15.66 15.57 -0.70
N LYS A 200 -14.45 16.13 -0.59
CA LYS A 200 -14.10 17.39 -1.27
C LYS A 200 -14.21 17.29 -2.79
N LEU A 201 -13.80 16.17 -3.39
CA LEU A 201 -13.95 15.95 -4.83
C LEU A 201 -15.42 15.73 -5.21
N LYS A 202 -16.15 14.92 -4.43
CA LYS A 202 -17.56 14.58 -4.65
C LYS A 202 -18.46 15.83 -4.62
N THR A 203 -18.20 16.76 -3.70
CA THR A 203 -19.06 17.93 -3.44
C THR A 203 -18.49 19.24 -4.00
N TRP A 204 -17.40 19.17 -4.78
CA TRP A 204 -16.76 20.34 -5.35
C TRP A 204 -17.75 21.15 -6.20
N LYS A 205 -17.78 22.48 -6.02
CA LYS A 205 -18.68 23.38 -6.75
C LYS A 205 -17.89 24.16 -7.79
N PHE A 206 -18.39 24.16 -9.02
CA PHE A 206 -17.81 24.93 -10.13
C PHE A 206 -17.90 26.44 -9.85
N LYS A 207 -16.81 27.16 -10.12
CA LYS A 207 -16.73 28.63 -10.01
C LYS A 207 -16.40 29.20 -11.39
N ASN A 208 -17.32 29.95 -11.99
CA ASN A 208 -17.21 30.44 -13.38
C ASN A 208 -16.04 31.41 -13.64
N ASN A 209 -15.37 31.94 -12.61
CA ASN A 209 -14.37 32.99 -12.79
C ASN A 209 -12.94 32.47 -12.56
N LYS A 210 -12.29 31.99 -13.64
CA LYS A 210 -10.92 31.44 -13.65
C LYS A 210 -9.89 32.41 -13.02
N GLU A 211 -10.08 33.73 -13.18
CA GLU A 211 -9.15 34.77 -12.69
C GLU A 211 -9.20 34.98 -11.16
N LYS A 212 -10.29 34.59 -10.49
CA LYS A 212 -10.44 34.68 -9.03
C LYS A 212 -10.15 33.35 -8.30
N LEU A 213 -9.74 32.29 -9.02
CA LEU A 213 -9.40 31.01 -8.42
C LEU A 213 -8.03 31.06 -7.74
N THR A 214 -8.01 31.12 -6.42
CA THR A 214 -6.76 31.12 -5.63
C THR A 214 -6.25 29.71 -5.32
N ASN A 215 -7.13 28.70 -5.32
CA ASN A 215 -6.77 27.32 -4.99
C ASN A 215 -6.39 26.52 -6.25
N GLN A 216 -5.24 25.82 -6.21
CA GLN A 216 -4.74 24.98 -7.29
C GLN A 216 -5.71 23.84 -7.67
N LEU A 217 -6.37 23.22 -6.69
CA LEU A 217 -7.36 22.18 -6.93
C LEU A 217 -8.56 22.72 -7.71
N ASP A 218 -9.05 23.92 -7.37
CA ASP A 218 -10.16 24.56 -8.09
C ASP A 218 -9.78 24.81 -9.56
N LYS A 219 -8.54 25.24 -9.84
CA LYS A 219 -8.06 25.44 -11.22
C LYS A 219 -8.03 24.14 -12.01
N ILE A 220 -7.48 23.06 -11.43
CA ILE A 220 -7.40 21.74 -12.06
C ILE A 220 -8.79 21.19 -12.37
N LEU A 221 -9.71 21.25 -11.40
CA LEU A 221 -11.08 20.75 -11.57
C LEU A 221 -11.87 21.61 -12.57
N THR A 222 -11.66 22.93 -12.57
CA THR A 222 -12.26 23.83 -13.55
C THR A 222 -11.76 23.51 -14.95
N GLU A 223 -10.48 23.18 -15.13
CA GLU A 223 -9.93 22.79 -16.43
C GLU A 223 -10.50 21.47 -16.94
N LEU A 224 -10.70 20.48 -16.07
CA LEU A 224 -11.37 19.22 -16.42
C LEU A 224 -12.83 19.41 -16.85
N VAL A 225 -13.51 20.46 -16.37
CA VAL A 225 -14.90 20.76 -16.72
C VAL A 225 -14.99 21.70 -17.94
N ALA A 226 -14.18 22.75 -17.99
CA ALA A 226 -14.24 23.80 -19.01
C ALA A 226 -13.80 23.35 -20.41
N TYR A 227 -13.02 22.26 -20.51
CA TYR A 227 -12.55 21.75 -21.81
C TYR A 227 -13.71 21.33 -22.75
N HIS A 228 -14.89 20.99 -22.22
CA HIS A 228 -16.09 20.71 -23.02
C HIS A 228 -16.92 21.96 -23.33
N GLU A 229 -16.90 22.97 -22.45
CA GLU A 229 -17.64 24.22 -22.67
C GLU A 229 -17.04 25.08 -23.81
N GLU A 230 -15.71 24.99 -24.06
CA GLU A 230 -15.01 25.84 -25.03
C GLU A 230 -14.96 25.28 -26.47
N LYS A 231 -15.21 23.97 -26.71
CA LYS A 231 -15.25 23.39 -28.07
C LYS A 231 -16.60 22.78 -28.50
N GLU A 232 -17.55 22.52 -27.59
CA GLU A 232 -18.82 21.84 -27.93
C GLU A 232 -20.07 22.47 -27.28
N VAL A 233 -20.02 23.75 -26.87
CA VAL A 233 -21.25 24.56 -26.76
C VAL A 233 -21.52 25.16 -28.13
N HIS A 234 -22.27 24.44 -28.96
CA HIS A 234 -23.10 25.13 -29.94
C HIS A 234 -24.01 26.09 -29.16
N GLN A 235 -23.67 27.37 -29.21
CA GLN A 235 -24.55 28.46 -28.79
C GLN A 235 -25.71 28.52 -29.80
N GLY A 236 -26.66 27.61 -29.68
CA GLY A 236 -28.02 27.85 -30.09
C GLY A 236 -28.64 28.87 -29.13
N GLY A 237 -28.45 30.17 -29.42
CA GLY A 237 -29.29 31.24 -28.86
C GLY A 237 -28.75 32.00 -27.65
N ARG A 238 -27.61 32.71 -27.77
CA ARG A 238 -27.47 34.01 -27.09
C ARG A 238 -28.42 34.98 -27.79
N ASN A 239 -29.68 35.04 -27.35
CA ASN A 239 -30.67 36.13 -27.48
C ASN A 239 -32.13 35.63 -27.43
N GLN A 240 -32.45 34.66 -26.59
CA GLN A 240 -33.82 34.51 -26.10
C GLN A 240 -33.78 34.49 -24.57
N GLU A 241 -34.70 35.25 -23.98
CA GLU A 241 -35.02 35.18 -22.56
C GLU A 241 -35.06 33.72 -22.12
N ILE A 242 -34.50 33.43 -20.94
CA ILE A 242 -34.46 32.08 -20.35
C ILE A 242 -35.92 31.68 -20.03
N SER A 243 -36.65 31.22 -21.05
CA SER A 243 -37.82 30.39 -20.86
C SER A 243 -37.32 29.03 -20.38
N GLU A 244 -37.96 28.48 -19.35
CA GLU A 244 -37.73 27.13 -18.82
C GLU A 244 -37.71 26.08 -19.94
N ASN A 245 -36.53 25.79 -20.52
CA ASN A 245 -36.38 24.82 -21.59
C ASN A 245 -36.44 23.40 -21.02
N LYS A 246 -37.65 22.91 -20.76
CA LYS A 246 -37.92 21.52 -20.40
C LYS A 246 -37.55 20.62 -21.57
N THR A 247 -36.51 19.81 -21.42
CA THR A 247 -36.13 18.81 -22.43
C THR A 247 -36.90 17.50 -22.20
N SER A 248 -37.15 16.74 -23.26
CA SER A 248 -37.80 15.43 -23.12
C SER A 248 -36.84 14.39 -22.54
N THR A 249 -35.58 14.39 -23.01
CA THR A 249 -34.55 13.40 -22.67
C THR A 249 -33.22 14.09 -22.43
N ALA A 250 -32.46 13.66 -21.42
CA ALA A 250 -31.05 14.00 -21.25
C ALA A 250 -30.18 12.74 -21.23
N ILE A 251 -28.92 12.83 -21.65
CA ILE A 251 -27.99 11.70 -21.67
C ILE A 251 -26.83 11.95 -20.69
N ILE A 252 -26.46 10.94 -19.92
CA ILE A 252 -25.26 10.95 -19.08
C ILE A 252 -24.35 9.79 -19.50
N THR A 253 -23.10 10.08 -19.83
CA THR A 253 -22.13 9.07 -20.30
C THR A 253 -20.70 9.50 -19.99
N GLY A 254 -19.70 8.68 -20.30
CA GLY A 254 -18.29 9.00 -20.08
C GLY A 254 -17.37 8.15 -20.96
N GLY A 255 -16.09 8.53 -20.99
CA GLY A 255 -15.06 7.79 -21.74
C GLY A 255 -15.40 7.65 -23.22
N LEU A 256 -14.96 6.57 -23.85
CA LEU A 256 -15.12 6.38 -25.31
C LEU A 256 -16.59 6.41 -25.78
N VAL A 257 -17.52 5.92 -24.95
CA VAL A 257 -18.96 5.88 -25.24
C VAL A 257 -19.52 7.26 -25.56
N TYR A 258 -18.96 8.31 -24.96
CA TYR A 258 -19.29 9.70 -25.28
C TYR A 258 -19.22 10.00 -26.79
N LEU A 259 -18.17 9.51 -27.47
CA LEU A 259 -18.00 9.78 -28.90
C LEU A 259 -19.06 9.08 -29.75
N TYR A 260 -19.50 7.88 -29.37
CA TYR A 260 -20.57 7.16 -30.08
C TYR A 260 -21.91 7.88 -29.95
N VAL A 261 -22.19 8.42 -28.75
CA VAL A 261 -23.39 9.22 -28.50
C VAL A 261 -23.35 10.53 -29.29
N TYR A 262 -22.19 11.21 -29.26
CA TYR A 262 -21.98 12.45 -29.98
C TYR A 262 -22.17 12.27 -31.49
N GLU A 263 -21.55 11.24 -32.08
CA GLU A 263 -21.71 10.87 -33.49
C GLU A 263 -23.18 10.67 -33.83
N PHE A 264 -23.90 9.84 -33.07
CA PHE A 264 -25.32 9.58 -33.31
C PHE A 264 -26.19 10.85 -33.25
N LEU A 265 -25.99 11.69 -32.23
CA LEU A 265 -26.77 12.92 -32.11
C LEU A 265 -26.43 13.92 -33.21
N SER A 266 -25.16 13.98 -33.64
CA SER A 266 -24.73 14.81 -34.77
C SER A 266 -25.36 14.35 -36.08
N GLU A 267 -25.35 13.05 -36.38
CA GLU A 267 -25.93 12.48 -37.60
C GLU A 267 -27.44 12.76 -37.73
N ASN A 268 -28.13 12.90 -36.59
CA ASN A 268 -29.58 13.11 -36.53
C ASN A 268 -29.97 14.57 -36.22
N ASN A 269 -29.03 15.51 -36.19
CA ASN A 269 -29.24 16.93 -35.84
C ASN A 269 -29.91 17.14 -34.46
N LEU A 270 -29.55 16.32 -33.47
CA LEU A 270 -30.14 16.33 -32.14
C LEU A 270 -29.25 16.98 -31.06
N LEU A 271 -28.03 17.40 -31.40
CA LEU A 271 -27.07 18.00 -30.45
C LEU A 271 -27.63 19.24 -29.73
N ASP A 272 -28.43 20.06 -30.42
CA ASP A 272 -29.04 21.27 -29.84
C ASP A 272 -30.28 20.96 -28.97
N THR A 273 -30.80 19.74 -29.03
CA THR A 273 -32.08 19.35 -28.39
C THR A 273 -31.92 18.39 -27.22
N ILE A 274 -30.91 17.51 -27.27
CA ILE A 274 -30.67 16.50 -26.25
C ILE A 274 -29.37 16.85 -25.52
N PRO A 275 -29.45 17.37 -24.28
CA PRO A 275 -28.27 17.72 -23.52
C PRO A 275 -27.51 16.46 -23.08
N ILE A 276 -26.18 16.54 -23.11
CA ILE A 276 -25.26 15.47 -22.70
C ILE A 276 -24.43 15.93 -21.51
N LEU A 277 -24.38 15.14 -20.44
CA LEU A 277 -23.40 15.29 -19.37
C LEU A 277 -22.31 14.24 -19.52
N LYS A 278 -21.10 14.68 -19.86
CA LYS A 278 -19.92 13.82 -19.90
C LYS A 278 -19.23 13.74 -18.53
N ILE A 279 -19.07 12.52 -18.03
CA ILE A 279 -18.37 12.22 -16.77
C ILE A 279 -16.87 12.05 -17.03
N ASN A 280 -16.09 13.08 -16.69
CA ASN A 280 -14.62 13.08 -16.81
C ASN A 280 -13.91 12.47 -15.58
N ILE A 281 -14.54 12.53 -14.40
CA ILE A 281 -14.09 11.89 -13.17
C ILE A 281 -15.12 10.81 -12.79
N LEU A 282 -14.78 9.54 -12.99
CA LEU A 282 -15.67 8.41 -12.68
C LEU A 282 -15.81 8.20 -11.16
N TYR A 283 -14.72 8.37 -10.41
CA TYR A 283 -14.77 8.26 -8.96
C TYR A 283 -14.04 9.43 -8.30
N PRO A 284 -14.64 10.08 -7.28
CA PRO A 284 -16.09 10.11 -7.07
C PRO A 284 -16.78 10.89 -8.20
N ILE A 285 -17.98 10.48 -8.62
CA ILE A 285 -18.83 11.34 -9.46
C ILE A 285 -19.20 12.59 -8.66
N ASN A 286 -19.01 13.76 -9.28
CA ASN A 286 -19.33 15.03 -8.64
C ASN A 286 -20.85 15.23 -8.58
N SER A 287 -21.40 15.31 -7.37
CA SER A 287 -22.85 15.43 -7.16
C SER A 287 -23.39 16.76 -7.67
N TYR A 288 -22.63 17.85 -7.48
CA TYR A 288 -23.03 19.19 -7.89
C TYR A 288 -23.20 19.29 -9.42
N SER A 289 -22.28 18.72 -10.21
CA SER A 289 -22.37 18.71 -11.67
C SER A 289 -23.61 17.96 -12.17
N VAL A 290 -23.93 16.81 -11.57
CA VAL A 290 -25.13 16.03 -11.92
C VAL A 290 -26.40 16.81 -11.59
N VAL A 291 -26.51 17.32 -10.36
CA VAL A 291 -27.70 18.06 -9.90
C VAL A 291 -27.91 19.32 -10.74
N LYS A 292 -26.86 20.13 -10.93
CA LYS A 292 -26.92 21.35 -11.74
C LYS A 292 -27.34 21.06 -13.18
N PHE A 293 -26.82 19.98 -13.77
CA PHE A 293 -27.20 19.57 -15.12
C PHE A 293 -28.70 19.21 -15.20
N ILE A 294 -29.22 18.45 -14.24
CA ILE A 294 -30.65 18.08 -14.22
C ILE A 294 -31.55 19.29 -13.93
N GLU A 295 -31.16 20.17 -13.01
CA GLU A 295 -31.90 21.41 -12.72
C GLU A 295 -31.93 22.36 -13.93
N MET A 296 -30.83 22.44 -14.69
CA MET A 296 -30.71 23.33 -15.84
C MET A 296 -31.60 22.94 -17.01
N PHE A 297 -31.79 21.64 -17.25
CA PHE A 297 -32.54 21.14 -18.42
C PHE A 297 -33.91 20.52 -18.08
N MET A 298 -34.18 20.27 -16.79
CA MET A 298 -35.40 19.65 -16.27
C MET A 298 -35.94 18.49 -17.15
N PRO A 299 -35.12 17.45 -17.45
CA PRO A 299 -35.50 16.41 -18.38
C PRO A 299 -36.62 15.52 -17.84
N LYS A 300 -37.54 15.07 -18.71
CA LYS A 300 -38.58 14.09 -18.33
C LYS A 300 -38.02 12.68 -18.09
N LYS A 301 -36.90 12.33 -18.74
CA LYS A 301 -36.17 11.07 -18.52
C LYS A 301 -34.67 11.26 -18.75
N ILE A 302 -33.87 10.44 -18.10
CA ILE A 302 -32.40 10.40 -18.24
C ILE A 302 -32.01 9.05 -18.82
N ILE A 303 -31.12 9.05 -19.82
CA ILE A 303 -30.50 7.85 -20.35
C ILE A 303 -29.03 7.82 -19.92
N VAL A 304 -28.64 6.80 -19.17
CA VAL A 304 -27.25 6.56 -18.79
C VAL A 304 -26.66 5.51 -19.72
N ILE A 305 -25.53 5.84 -20.36
CA ILE A 305 -24.87 4.95 -21.33
C ILE A 305 -23.45 4.68 -20.85
N GLU A 306 -23.19 3.43 -20.49
CA GLU A 306 -21.88 2.98 -19.99
C GLU A 306 -21.58 1.52 -20.35
N GLU A 307 -20.30 1.18 -20.45
CA GLU A 307 -19.83 -0.20 -20.66
C GLU A 307 -19.85 -1.00 -19.34
N LEU A 308 -19.93 -2.33 -19.43
CA LEU A 308 -19.88 -3.26 -18.28
C LEU A 308 -20.99 -3.03 -17.24
N GLU A 309 -20.66 -2.90 -15.97
CA GLU A 309 -21.64 -2.79 -14.88
C GLU A 309 -22.33 -1.41 -14.84
N PRO A 310 -23.52 -1.27 -14.22
CA PRO A 310 -24.21 0.01 -14.02
C PRO A 310 -23.52 0.92 -12.99
N PHE A 311 -22.26 1.26 -13.21
CA PHE A 311 -21.45 2.05 -12.29
C PHE A 311 -21.88 3.53 -12.25
N ILE A 312 -21.92 4.21 -13.40
CA ILE A 312 -22.40 5.59 -13.51
C ILE A 312 -23.88 5.65 -13.17
N GLU A 313 -24.68 4.71 -13.66
CA GLU A 313 -26.12 4.63 -13.44
C GLU A 313 -26.46 4.59 -11.96
N ASN A 314 -25.88 3.65 -11.21
CA ASN A 314 -26.15 3.50 -9.79
C ASN A 314 -25.70 4.73 -9.00
N ARG A 315 -24.59 5.35 -9.41
CA ARG A 315 -24.09 6.58 -8.77
C ARG A 315 -24.99 7.77 -9.01
N VAL A 316 -25.47 7.96 -10.24
CA VAL A 316 -26.42 9.02 -10.59
C VAL A 316 -27.73 8.80 -9.83
N LYS A 317 -28.27 7.58 -9.79
CA LYS A 317 -29.46 7.24 -9.01
C LYS A 317 -29.30 7.65 -7.54
N ASN A 318 -28.19 7.28 -6.90
CA ASN A 318 -27.93 7.65 -5.51
C ASN A 318 -27.84 9.17 -5.33
N ILE A 319 -27.15 9.88 -6.22
CA ILE A 319 -27.05 11.35 -6.16
C ILE A 319 -28.44 12.00 -6.26
N LEU A 320 -29.28 11.58 -7.21
CA LEU A 320 -30.62 12.15 -7.38
C LEU A 320 -31.52 11.82 -6.19
N TYR A 321 -31.44 10.59 -5.66
CA TYR A 321 -32.17 10.19 -4.46
C TYR A 321 -31.80 11.06 -3.25
N ASP A 322 -30.51 11.25 -2.98
CA ASP A 322 -30.02 12.10 -1.89
C ASP A 322 -30.52 13.56 -2.01
N HIS A 323 -30.73 14.05 -3.23
CA HIS A 323 -31.24 15.41 -3.52
C HIS A 323 -32.76 15.45 -3.72
N ARG A 324 -33.47 14.33 -3.54
CA ARG A 324 -34.93 14.22 -3.71
C ARG A 324 -35.41 14.61 -5.11
N ILE A 325 -34.58 14.35 -6.13
CA ILE A 325 -34.90 14.60 -7.54
C ILE A 325 -35.47 13.30 -8.13
N MET A 326 -36.73 13.32 -8.51
CA MET A 326 -37.43 12.16 -9.09
C MET A 326 -37.51 12.30 -10.60
N VAL A 327 -36.59 11.64 -11.31
CA VAL A 327 -36.60 11.55 -12.78
C VAL A 327 -36.33 10.08 -13.17
N PRO A 328 -37.12 9.48 -14.07
CA PRO A 328 -36.85 8.14 -14.60
C PRO A 328 -35.44 8.05 -15.21
N ILE A 329 -34.66 7.05 -14.77
CA ILE A 329 -33.33 6.75 -15.32
C ILE A 329 -33.41 5.41 -16.05
N LEU A 330 -33.01 5.41 -17.33
CA LEU A 330 -32.85 4.22 -18.16
C LEU A 330 -31.35 3.99 -18.39
N GLY A 331 -30.87 2.78 -18.14
CA GLY A 331 -29.47 2.41 -18.39
C GLY A 331 -29.37 0.95 -18.77
N LYS A 332 -28.87 0.09 -17.89
CA LYS A 332 -28.75 -1.35 -18.14
C LYS A 332 -30.06 -2.10 -18.30
N SER A 333 -31.19 -1.45 -18.02
CA SER A 333 -32.51 -1.97 -18.41
C SER A 333 -32.77 -1.93 -19.93
N ILE A 334 -32.01 -1.13 -20.68
CA ILE A 334 -32.15 -0.96 -22.13
C ILE A 334 -30.84 -1.18 -22.92
N PHE A 335 -29.71 -1.27 -22.23
CA PHE A 335 -28.41 -1.62 -22.78
C PHE A 335 -27.95 -2.96 -22.22
N PRO A 336 -27.23 -3.78 -23.00
CA PRO A 336 -26.75 -5.07 -22.50
C PRO A 336 -25.76 -4.88 -21.34
N LEU A 337 -25.77 -5.86 -20.42
CA LEU A 337 -24.78 -5.99 -19.34
C LEU A 337 -23.51 -6.64 -19.89
N GLU A 338 -23.67 -7.65 -20.73
CA GLU A 338 -22.63 -8.34 -21.45
C GLU A 338 -22.23 -7.57 -22.72
N GLU A 339 -21.02 -7.85 -23.21
CA GLU A 339 -20.44 -7.23 -24.40
C GLU A 339 -20.10 -5.72 -24.27
N SER A 340 -19.11 -5.28 -25.06
CA SER A 340 -18.78 -3.85 -25.13
C SER A 340 -19.78 -3.13 -26.03
N LEU A 341 -20.20 -1.95 -25.59
CA LEU A 341 -21.00 -1.08 -26.42
C LEU A 341 -20.24 -0.73 -27.71
N ASN A 342 -20.96 -0.81 -28.82
CA ASN A 342 -20.50 -0.37 -30.13
C ASN A 342 -21.49 0.66 -30.71
N PRO A 343 -21.10 1.41 -31.74
CA PRO A 343 -21.98 2.41 -32.35
C PRO A 343 -23.34 1.85 -32.78
N GLN A 344 -23.40 0.62 -33.31
CA GLN A 344 -24.65 0.03 -33.78
C GLN A 344 -25.63 -0.26 -32.64
N ILE A 345 -25.17 -0.85 -31.53
CA ILE A 345 -26.00 -1.09 -30.34
C ILE A 345 -26.58 0.23 -29.83
N ILE A 346 -25.74 1.28 -29.73
CA ILE A 346 -26.16 2.60 -29.27
C ILE A 346 -27.17 3.23 -30.24
N LYS A 347 -26.91 3.20 -31.55
CA LYS A 347 -27.80 3.71 -32.60
C LYS A 347 -29.17 3.01 -32.53
N THR A 348 -29.20 1.68 -32.43
CA THR A 348 -30.44 0.89 -32.33
C THR A 348 -31.26 1.24 -31.09
N VAL A 349 -30.63 1.24 -29.91
CA VAL A 349 -31.33 1.54 -28.65
C VAL A 349 -31.81 2.99 -28.62
N LEU A 350 -30.99 3.96 -29.05
CA LEU A 350 -31.37 5.38 -29.04
C LEU A 350 -32.45 5.71 -30.05
N ARG A 351 -32.44 5.14 -31.27
CA ARG A 351 -33.56 5.32 -32.22
C ARG A 351 -34.88 4.87 -31.63
N LYS A 352 -34.90 3.69 -31.00
CA LYS A 352 -36.08 3.16 -30.30
C LYS A 352 -36.52 4.06 -29.15
N GLN A 353 -35.59 4.56 -28.33
CA GLN A 353 -35.92 5.38 -27.17
C GLN A 353 -36.30 6.82 -27.50
N LEU A 354 -35.91 7.33 -28.67
CA LEU A 354 -36.20 8.68 -29.15
C LEU A 354 -37.34 8.72 -30.18
N ASN A 355 -37.99 7.58 -30.46
CA ASN A 355 -39.05 7.42 -31.46
C ASN A 355 -38.62 7.88 -32.87
N LEU A 356 -37.37 7.60 -33.25
CA LEU A 356 -36.89 7.77 -34.63
C LEU A 356 -37.21 6.50 -35.42
N GLU A 357 -37.53 6.63 -36.71
CA GLU A 357 -37.88 5.50 -37.57
C GLU A 357 -36.79 4.41 -37.50
N LEU A 358 -37.22 3.17 -37.23
CA LEU A 358 -36.36 2.00 -37.12
C LEU A 358 -36.23 1.38 -38.52
N ASP A 359 -35.00 1.18 -38.99
CA ASP A 359 -34.73 0.26 -40.09
C ASP A 359 -34.90 -1.16 -39.54
N THR A 360 -36.00 -1.80 -39.89
CA THR A 360 -36.43 -3.09 -39.33
C THR A 360 -35.75 -4.25 -40.05
N SER A 361 -34.66 -4.78 -39.49
CA SER A 361 -34.23 -6.14 -39.80
C SER A 361 -33.32 -6.74 -38.72
N SER A 362 -33.91 -7.13 -37.59
CA SER A 362 -33.61 -8.38 -36.89
C SER A 362 -34.34 -8.43 -35.54
N GLU A 363 -35.30 -9.35 -35.44
CA GLU A 363 -35.90 -9.79 -34.19
C GLU A 363 -34.92 -10.70 -33.45
N ASP A 364 -34.90 -10.64 -32.12
CA ASP A 364 -34.96 -11.84 -31.27
C ASP A 364 -35.13 -11.41 -29.80
N GLY A 365 -36.14 -11.98 -29.15
CA GLY A 365 -36.65 -11.54 -27.85
C GLY A 365 -36.17 -12.40 -26.68
N TYR A 366 -36.17 -11.82 -25.48
CA TYR A 366 -36.09 -12.56 -24.22
C TYR A 366 -36.90 -11.88 -23.12
N SER A 367 -37.61 -12.70 -22.35
CA SER A 367 -38.50 -12.37 -21.23
C SER A 367 -37.77 -12.38 -19.89
N VAL A 368 -38.22 -11.56 -18.92
CA VAL A 368 -37.65 -11.38 -17.58
C VAL A 368 -38.72 -11.71 -16.53
N ASP A 369 -38.35 -12.41 -15.45
CA ASP A 369 -39.15 -12.49 -14.22
C ASP A 369 -38.30 -12.32 -12.95
N HIS A 370 -38.72 -11.30 -12.17
CA HIS A 370 -38.73 -11.05 -10.73
C HIS A 370 -37.63 -11.53 -9.76
N LEU A 371 -37.18 -10.62 -8.87
CA LEU A 371 -37.22 -10.77 -7.39
C LEU A 371 -36.78 -9.48 -6.67
N SER A 372 -37.43 -9.20 -5.54
CA SER A 372 -37.45 -7.93 -4.78
C SER A 372 -36.85 -8.05 -3.38
N ASP A 373 -36.34 -6.90 -2.90
CA ASP A 373 -36.30 -6.34 -1.53
C ASP A 373 -35.65 -7.09 -0.36
N ARG A 374 -34.67 -6.42 0.30
CA ARG A 374 -34.63 -6.17 1.76
C ARG A 374 -33.83 -4.90 2.10
N ASN A 375 -34.40 -4.05 2.96
CA ASN A 375 -33.75 -2.91 3.62
C ASN A 375 -33.27 -3.31 5.03
N GLU A 376 -32.12 -2.77 5.46
CA GLU A 376 -31.62 -2.77 6.83
C GLU A 376 -31.29 -1.33 7.24
N ASP A 377 -31.85 -0.86 8.35
CA ASP A 377 -31.47 0.37 9.06
C ASP A 377 -31.74 0.18 10.56
N VAL A 378 -30.69 -0.08 11.35
CA VAL A 378 -30.60 0.30 12.77
C VAL A 378 -29.11 0.42 13.10
N PHE A 379 -28.67 1.53 13.71
CA PHE A 379 -27.58 1.66 14.69
C PHE A 379 -26.95 3.06 14.60
N ASN A 380 -27.44 4.03 15.39
CA ASN A 380 -26.80 5.36 15.46
C ASN A 380 -26.72 6.02 16.85
N ASP A 381 -27.06 5.32 17.95
CA ASP A 381 -27.09 5.94 19.30
C ASP A 381 -25.96 5.51 20.26
N PHE A 382 -25.03 4.66 19.84
CA PHE A 382 -23.98 4.11 20.73
C PHE A 382 -22.69 4.95 20.82
N ASP A 383 -22.56 6.03 20.05
CA ASP A 383 -21.25 6.58 19.69
C ASP A 383 -20.67 7.64 20.67
N ILE A 384 -21.50 8.28 21.50
CA ILE A 384 -21.06 9.44 22.32
C ILE A 384 -20.41 9.02 23.65
N GLU A 385 -20.92 7.96 24.29
CA GLU A 385 -20.41 7.50 25.59
C GLU A 385 -19.09 6.70 25.43
N PHE A 386 -18.98 5.96 24.32
CA PHE A 386 -17.79 5.19 23.95
C PHE A 386 -16.54 6.08 23.79
N GLN A 387 -16.69 7.27 23.20
CA GLN A 387 -15.58 8.22 22.99
C GLN A 387 -14.99 8.79 24.29
N LYS A 388 -15.77 8.88 25.37
CA LYS A 388 -15.29 9.35 26.69
C LYS A 388 -14.45 8.29 27.41
N VAL A 389 -14.81 7.01 27.24
CA VAL A 389 -14.10 5.87 27.85
C VAL A 389 -12.77 5.63 27.13
N LEU A 390 -12.73 5.75 25.79
CA LEU A 390 -11.51 5.57 24.99
C LEU A 390 -10.31 6.41 25.47
N LYS A 391 -10.54 7.62 26.00
CA LYS A 391 -9.47 8.50 26.49
C LYS A 391 -8.84 8.07 27.82
N LYS A 392 -9.51 7.21 28.60
CA LYS A 392 -9.02 6.75 29.91
C LYS A 392 -8.28 5.40 29.83
N ILE A 393 -8.33 4.72 28.69
CA ILE A 393 -7.70 3.42 28.50
C ILE A 393 -6.23 3.64 28.10
N PRO A 394 -5.25 3.13 28.86
CA PRO A 394 -3.85 3.21 28.45
C PRO A 394 -3.66 2.48 27.12
N ILE A 395 -3.03 3.14 26.15
CA ILE A 395 -2.71 2.55 24.85
C ILE A 395 -1.65 1.47 25.10
N ARG A 396 -2.02 0.21 24.89
CA ARG A 396 -1.08 -0.91 24.92
C ARG A 396 -0.46 -1.04 23.54
N GLU A 397 0.71 -0.44 23.36
CA GLU A 397 1.47 -0.66 22.14
C GLU A 397 1.97 -2.12 22.10
N PRO A 398 1.82 -2.78 20.94
CA PRO A 398 2.21 -4.17 20.85
C PRO A 398 3.76 -4.25 20.82
N THR A 399 4.32 -5.22 21.53
CA THR A 399 5.78 -5.37 21.72
C THR A 399 6.21 -6.82 21.52
N PHE A 400 7.51 -7.04 21.35
CA PHE A 400 8.08 -8.38 21.19
C PHE A 400 7.88 -9.25 22.43
N CYS A 401 7.73 -10.56 22.22
CA CYS A 401 7.67 -11.54 23.32
C CYS A 401 8.94 -11.50 24.19
N ALA A 402 8.85 -11.95 25.44
CA ALA A 402 10.03 -12.18 26.28
C ALA A 402 10.97 -13.19 25.57
N GLY A 403 12.26 -12.83 25.48
CA GLY A 403 13.26 -13.65 24.80
C GLY A 403 13.17 -13.69 23.26
N CYS A 404 12.29 -12.92 22.61
CA CYS A 404 12.24 -12.87 21.15
C CYS A 404 13.55 -12.29 20.56
N SER A 405 14.15 -13.00 19.59
CA SER A 405 15.36 -12.56 18.88
C SER A 405 15.16 -11.34 17.99
N HIS A 406 13.96 -11.10 17.45
CA HIS A 406 13.69 -9.89 16.66
C HIS A 406 13.97 -8.62 17.48
N ARG A 407 13.75 -8.65 18.81
CA ARG A 407 14.13 -7.55 19.71
C ARG A 407 15.62 -7.20 19.55
N ASN A 408 16.49 -8.20 19.49
CA ASN A 408 17.94 -7.98 19.35
C ASN A 408 18.26 -7.32 18.01
N VAL A 409 17.56 -7.72 16.94
CA VAL A 409 17.72 -7.14 15.61
C VAL A 409 17.38 -5.66 15.63
N PHE A 410 16.20 -5.30 16.13
CA PHE A 410 15.75 -3.91 16.17
C PHE A 410 16.56 -3.03 17.13
N TYR A 411 16.99 -3.60 18.27
CA TYR A 411 17.93 -2.93 19.16
C TYR A 411 19.27 -2.66 18.46
N ALA A 412 19.85 -3.66 17.79
CA ALA A 412 21.10 -3.53 17.06
C ALA A 412 20.99 -2.51 15.92
N LEU A 413 19.92 -2.57 15.12
CA LEU A 413 19.66 -1.61 14.04
C LEU A 413 19.61 -0.19 14.59
N ARG A 414 18.77 0.09 15.59
CA ARG A 414 18.67 1.43 16.21
C ARG A 414 20.03 1.93 16.71
N ARG A 415 20.78 1.09 17.42
CA ARG A 415 22.09 1.47 17.96
C ARG A 415 23.08 1.80 16.84
N ILE A 416 23.19 0.94 15.83
CA ILE A 416 24.12 1.14 14.73
C ILE A 416 23.72 2.33 13.85
N THR A 417 22.44 2.52 13.54
CA THR A 417 22.02 3.66 12.73
C THR A 417 22.21 5.00 13.44
N ASN A 418 22.00 5.06 14.76
CA ASN A 418 22.34 6.26 15.55
C ASN A 418 23.84 6.56 15.49
N ILE A 419 24.68 5.53 15.67
CA ILE A 419 26.15 5.66 15.56
C ILE A 419 26.55 6.14 14.15
N LEU A 420 25.98 5.56 13.10
CA LEU A 420 26.28 5.93 11.71
C LEU A 420 25.81 7.36 11.40
N LYS A 421 24.66 7.77 11.95
CA LYS A 421 24.14 9.14 11.80
C LYS A 421 25.06 10.15 12.46
N GLU A 422 25.52 9.90 13.69
CA GLU A 422 26.44 10.77 14.42
C GLU A 422 27.83 10.83 13.77
N LYS A 423 28.41 9.68 13.41
CA LYS A 423 29.78 9.60 12.87
C LYS A 423 29.90 10.09 11.43
N SER A 424 28.87 9.88 10.61
CA SER A 424 29.02 9.96 9.15
C SER A 424 27.88 10.70 8.43
N ASN A 425 26.90 11.21 9.19
CA ASN A 425 25.66 11.84 8.72
C ASN A 425 24.80 10.94 7.81
N LEU A 426 25.03 9.62 7.84
CA LEU A 426 24.29 8.66 7.04
C LEU A 426 22.88 8.47 7.60
N ASP A 427 21.87 8.68 6.76
CA ASP A 427 20.48 8.40 7.08
C ASP A 427 20.06 7.01 6.61
N VAL A 428 19.42 6.21 7.46
CA VAL A 428 19.05 4.82 7.12
C VAL A 428 17.54 4.64 7.21
N VAL A 429 16.91 4.48 6.06
CA VAL A 429 15.47 4.28 5.92
C VAL A 429 15.13 2.81 6.02
N PHE A 430 14.11 2.48 6.80
CA PHE A 430 13.69 1.12 7.08
C PHE A 430 12.39 0.77 6.35
N GLY A 431 12.49 -0.13 5.37
CA GLY A 431 11.31 -0.69 4.72
C GLY A 431 10.65 -1.72 5.60
N GLY A 432 9.48 -1.37 6.15
CA GLY A 432 8.71 -2.26 7.02
C GLY A 432 7.74 -3.15 6.22
N ASP A 433 7.46 -4.31 6.79
CA ASP A 433 6.58 -5.32 6.23
C ASP A 433 5.74 -5.96 7.36
N ILE A 434 4.73 -6.75 7.01
CA ILE A 434 3.73 -7.27 7.95
C ILE A 434 4.20 -8.59 8.56
N GLY A 435 4.37 -8.61 9.88
CA GLY A 435 4.70 -9.81 10.66
C GLY A 435 5.13 -9.46 12.09
N CYS A 436 5.72 -10.42 12.82
CA CYS A 436 6.13 -10.17 14.22
C CYS A 436 7.08 -8.97 14.36
N TYR A 437 7.84 -8.70 13.32
CA TYR A 437 8.80 -7.60 13.25
C TYR A 437 8.13 -6.23 13.08
N THR A 438 6.84 -6.16 12.72
CA THR A 438 6.02 -4.94 12.74
C THR A 438 6.04 -4.24 14.10
N MET A 439 6.29 -4.96 15.20
CA MET A 439 6.46 -4.38 16.54
C MET A 439 7.67 -3.44 16.65
N GLY A 440 8.63 -3.54 15.73
CA GLY A 440 9.79 -2.66 15.63
C GLY A 440 9.45 -1.24 15.21
N MET A 441 8.21 -0.96 14.79
CA MET A 441 7.75 0.39 14.48
C MET A 441 7.58 1.27 15.73
N SER A 442 7.23 0.66 16.86
CA SER A 442 6.94 1.39 18.10
C SER A 442 8.23 1.74 18.87
N PRO A 443 8.20 2.76 19.73
CA PRO A 443 9.25 2.96 20.73
C PRO A 443 9.48 1.68 21.55
N PRO A 444 10.74 1.36 21.91
CA PRO A 444 11.93 2.18 21.77
C PRO A 444 12.66 2.03 20.42
N TYR A 445 12.18 1.20 19.48
CA TYR A 445 12.96 0.83 18.30
C TYR A 445 12.81 1.81 17.14
N SER A 446 11.57 2.22 16.84
CA SER A 446 11.23 3.18 15.77
C SER A 446 11.96 2.92 14.45
N ALA A 447 12.06 1.66 14.06
CA ALA A 447 12.87 1.19 12.94
C ALA A 447 11.99 0.58 11.82
N MET A 448 10.92 1.28 11.50
CA MET A 448 10.08 1.05 10.32
C MET A 448 9.53 2.39 9.85
N ASP A 449 9.75 2.70 8.57
CA ASP A 449 9.34 3.95 7.96
C ASP A 449 8.07 3.83 7.11
N TRP A 450 7.69 2.61 6.72
CA TRP A 450 6.42 2.30 6.06
C TRP A 450 5.89 0.91 6.41
N LEU A 451 4.58 0.72 6.26
CA LEU A 451 3.88 -0.55 6.44
C LEU A 451 2.60 -0.53 5.60
N ILE A 452 2.59 -1.25 4.48
CA ILE A 452 1.52 -1.21 3.46
C ILE A 452 0.83 -2.57 3.30
N SER A 453 1.54 -3.58 2.83
CA SER A 453 1.05 -4.93 2.55
C SER A 453 2.19 -5.93 2.76
N MET A 454 1.87 -7.22 2.75
CA MET A 454 2.88 -8.28 2.79
C MET A 454 3.74 -8.21 1.51
N GLY A 455 5.06 -8.08 1.65
CA GLY A 455 6.01 -7.94 0.54
C GLY A 455 6.41 -6.50 0.22
N ALA A 456 5.60 -5.51 0.66
CA ALA A 456 5.83 -4.10 0.37
C ALA A 456 7.10 -3.54 1.01
N GLY A 457 7.66 -4.21 2.03
CA GLY A 457 8.94 -3.84 2.61
C GLY A 457 10.05 -3.82 1.56
N ILE A 458 10.08 -4.85 0.72
CA ILE A 458 11.04 -4.99 -0.39
C ILE A 458 10.54 -4.26 -1.63
N GLY A 459 9.26 -4.37 -1.98
CA GLY A 459 8.71 -3.73 -3.17
C GLY A 459 8.89 -2.21 -3.18
N ILE A 460 8.53 -1.54 -2.09
CA ILE A 460 8.70 -0.07 -1.97
C ILE A 460 10.17 0.32 -1.91
N ALA A 461 11.02 -0.54 -1.33
CA ALA A 461 12.46 -0.32 -1.32
C ALA A 461 13.07 -0.30 -2.74
N ASN A 462 12.48 -0.97 -3.74
CA ASN A 462 12.87 -0.81 -5.14
C ASN A 462 12.76 0.66 -5.57
N GLY A 463 11.60 1.28 -5.32
CA GLY A 463 11.33 2.66 -5.71
C GLY A 463 12.24 3.67 -5.02
N VAL A 464 12.43 3.51 -3.71
CA VAL A 464 13.33 4.39 -2.94
C VAL A 464 14.78 4.19 -3.39
N GLY A 465 15.23 2.95 -3.53
CA GLY A 465 16.58 2.64 -4.02
C GLY A 465 16.85 3.21 -5.40
N ARG A 466 15.88 3.13 -6.32
CA ARG A 466 15.97 3.73 -7.66
C ARG A 466 16.06 5.24 -7.62
N ALA A 467 15.25 5.89 -6.78
CA ALA A 467 15.29 7.33 -6.62
C ALA A 467 16.67 7.81 -6.14
N LEU A 468 17.23 7.15 -5.11
CA LEU A 468 18.57 7.46 -4.60
C LEU A 468 19.67 7.18 -5.65
N ALA A 469 19.58 6.05 -6.36
CA ALA A 469 20.54 5.67 -7.40
C ALA A 469 20.55 6.64 -8.58
N SER A 470 19.40 7.23 -8.93
CA SER A 470 19.27 8.18 -10.04
C SER A 470 20.06 9.48 -9.82
N LEU A 471 20.25 9.89 -8.56
CA LEU A 471 20.99 11.08 -8.19
C LEU A 471 22.44 10.82 -7.76
N GLY A 472 22.78 9.56 -7.45
CA GLY A 472 24.04 9.24 -6.78
C GLY A 472 24.10 9.80 -5.35
N ASP A 473 22.95 9.89 -4.66
CA ASP A 473 22.91 10.31 -3.26
C ASP A 473 23.38 9.17 -2.35
N ASP A 474 24.58 9.32 -1.79
CA ASP A 474 25.20 8.38 -0.85
C ASP A 474 24.92 8.76 0.62
N THR A 475 24.08 9.75 0.89
CA THR A 475 23.75 10.22 2.24
C THR A 475 22.55 9.49 2.87
N GLN A 476 21.76 8.76 2.07
CA GLN A 476 20.66 7.93 2.53
C GLN A 476 20.81 6.47 2.04
N ARG A 477 20.47 5.50 2.90
CA ARG A 477 20.47 4.06 2.62
C ARG A 477 19.10 3.46 2.91
N VAL A 478 18.76 2.38 2.21
CA VAL A 478 17.50 1.65 2.41
C VAL A 478 17.78 0.24 2.92
N VAL A 479 17.13 -0.11 4.04
CA VAL A 479 17.16 -1.45 4.65
C VAL A 479 15.73 -1.99 4.69
N ALA A 480 15.41 -2.97 3.85
CA ALA A 480 14.12 -3.66 3.85
C ALA A 480 14.11 -4.82 4.85
N LEU A 481 13.08 -4.89 5.69
CA LEU A 481 12.88 -5.92 6.71
C LEU A 481 11.72 -6.81 6.31
N ILE A 482 11.93 -8.12 6.31
CA ILE A 482 10.86 -9.08 5.98
C ILE A 482 11.00 -10.35 6.82
N GLY A 483 9.88 -10.99 7.15
CA GLY A 483 9.88 -12.32 7.76
C GLY A 483 10.07 -13.43 6.72
N ASP A 484 10.52 -14.60 7.13
CA ASP A 484 10.58 -15.79 6.27
C ASP A 484 9.26 -16.13 5.59
N SER A 485 8.16 -16.21 6.35
CA SER A 485 6.85 -16.55 5.78
C SER A 485 6.34 -15.50 4.79
N THR A 486 6.49 -14.22 5.13
CA THR A 486 6.16 -13.09 4.25
C THR A 486 7.04 -13.08 2.99
N PHE A 487 8.32 -13.44 3.13
CA PHE A 487 9.25 -13.53 2.02
C PHE A 487 8.79 -14.55 0.97
N PHE A 488 8.40 -15.76 1.39
CA PHE A 488 7.86 -16.78 0.47
C PHE A 488 6.45 -16.47 -0.03
N HIS A 489 5.67 -15.65 0.69
CA HIS A 489 4.34 -15.22 0.24
C HIS A 489 4.42 -14.24 -0.94
N SER A 490 5.18 -13.15 -0.80
CA SER A 490 5.22 -12.06 -1.79
C SER A 490 6.54 -11.27 -1.84
N GLY A 491 7.53 -11.61 -1.02
CA GLY A 491 8.82 -10.91 -0.99
C GLY A 491 9.79 -11.30 -2.10
N ILE A 492 9.67 -12.52 -2.64
CA ILE A 492 10.55 -13.06 -3.69
C ILE A 492 10.53 -12.17 -4.95
N GLN A 493 9.36 -11.72 -5.38
CA GLN A 493 9.19 -10.93 -6.60
C GLN A 493 9.89 -9.57 -6.47
N GLY A 494 9.74 -8.91 -5.32
CA GLY A 494 10.45 -7.67 -5.01
C GLY A 494 11.96 -7.86 -4.97
N LEU A 495 12.45 -8.98 -4.42
CA LEU A 495 13.88 -9.31 -4.40
C LEU A 495 14.44 -9.50 -5.81
N LEU A 496 13.75 -10.27 -6.65
CA LEU A 496 14.17 -10.50 -8.04
C LEU A 496 14.31 -9.18 -8.81
N ASN A 497 13.38 -8.25 -8.59
CA ASN A 497 13.45 -6.93 -9.22
C ASN A 497 14.64 -6.09 -8.72
N ILE A 498 14.95 -6.15 -7.42
CA ILE A 498 16.14 -5.50 -6.85
C ILE A 498 17.44 -6.09 -7.42
N LEU A 499 17.52 -7.42 -7.54
CA LEU A 499 18.69 -8.10 -8.10
C LEU A 499 18.88 -7.75 -9.57
N LYS A 500 17.81 -7.79 -10.37
CA LYS A 500 17.81 -7.40 -11.78
C LYS A 500 18.33 -5.96 -11.97
N ASN A 501 17.89 -5.03 -11.12
CA ASN A 501 18.18 -3.60 -11.27
C ASN A 501 19.41 -3.11 -10.48
N ASN A 502 20.00 -3.94 -9.63
CA ASN A 502 21.13 -3.62 -8.74
C ASN A 502 20.95 -2.28 -7.99
N LEU A 503 19.89 -2.18 -7.18
CA LEU A 503 19.47 -0.92 -6.54
C LEU A 503 20.18 -0.60 -5.22
N GLY A 504 21.18 -1.38 -4.81
CA GLY A 504 21.97 -1.09 -3.60
C GLY A 504 21.21 -1.21 -2.28
N VAL A 505 20.03 -1.85 -2.30
CA VAL A 505 19.19 -2.07 -1.12
C VAL A 505 19.79 -3.17 -0.25
N THR A 506 19.74 -3.00 1.08
CA THR A 506 20.03 -4.08 2.03
C THR A 506 18.72 -4.75 2.45
N ILE A 507 18.66 -6.06 2.41
CA ILE A 507 17.48 -6.85 2.79
C ILE A 507 17.84 -7.70 4.01
N ILE A 508 17.02 -7.63 5.05
CA ILE A 508 17.16 -8.43 6.26
C ILE A 508 15.95 -9.36 6.37
N ILE A 509 16.19 -10.65 6.20
CA ILE A 509 15.19 -11.71 6.33
C ILE A 509 15.24 -12.25 7.76
N LEU A 510 14.12 -12.14 8.47
CA LEU A 510 13.94 -12.56 9.85
C LEU A 510 13.32 -13.96 9.86
N ASN A 511 14.17 -14.98 9.93
CA ASN A 511 13.76 -16.38 9.87
C ASN A 511 13.53 -16.93 11.27
N ASN A 512 12.24 -16.97 11.65
CA ASN A 512 11.83 -17.55 12.93
C ASN A 512 11.20 -18.94 12.81
N TYR A 513 11.12 -19.46 11.58
CA TYR A 513 10.63 -20.78 11.21
C TYR A 513 9.12 -20.97 11.38
N TYR A 514 8.34 -19.91 11.58
CA TYR A 514 6.90 -19.98 11.86
C TYR A 514 6.12 -18.77 11.34
N VAL A 515 4.87 -18.98 10.90
CA VAL A 515 3.91 -17.86 10.74
C VAL A 515 3.37 -17.45 12.12
N ALA A 516 4.22 -16.77 12.90
CA ALA A 516 4.04 -16.64 14.35
C ALA A 516 2.82 -15.79 14.77
N MET A 517 2.50 -14.70 14.06
CA MET A 517 1.37 -13.83 14.45
C MET A 517 -0.01 -14.49 14.25
N THR A 518 -0.14 -15.39 13.28
CA THR A 518 -1.43 -15.99 12.89
C THR A 518 -1.73 -17.29 13.61
N GLY A 519 -0.87 -17.73 14.54
CA GLY A 519 -1.07 -18.99 15.27
C GLY A 519 0.15 -19.89 15.34
N HIS A 520 1.29 -19.50 14.78
CA HIS A 520 2.51 -20.32 14.66
C HIS A 520 2.33 -21.49 13.69
N GLN A 521 1.61 -21.27 12.59
CA GLN A 521 1.51 -22.27 11.52
C GLN A 521 2.91 -22.60 10.97
N PRO A 522 3.11 -23.84 10.50
CA PRO A 522 4.28 -24.18 9.73
C PRO A 522 4.41 -23.30 8.49
N THR A 523 5.65 -23.02 8.10
CA THR A 523 6.04 -22.33 6.88
C THR A 523 7.13 -23.14 6.18
N LEU A 524 7.56 -22.71 4.99
CA LEU A 524 8.52 -23.47 4.20
C LEU A 524 9.85 -23.73 4.93
N THR A 525 10.29 -22.80 5.77
CA THR A 525 11.52 -22.89 6.57
C THR A 525 11.34 -23.63 7.90
N SER A 526 10.12 -24.08 8.25
CA SER A 526 9.87 -24.71 9.54
C SER A 526 10.81 -25.88 9.86
N LEU A 527 11.24 -25.94 11.12
CA LEU A 527 12.22 -26.93 11.60
C LEU A 527 11.68 -28.37 11.65
N VAL A 528 10.36 -28.53 11.58
CA VAL A 528 9.67 -29.83 11.57
C VAL A 528 8.60 -29.76 10.48
N ALA A 529 8.53 -30.76 9.61
CA ALA A 529 7.43 -30.90 8.66
C ALA A 529 6.19 -31.36 9.43
N GLU A 530 5.52 -30.44 10.12
CA GLU A 530 4.22 -30.69 10.77
C GLU A 530 3.09 -30.85 9.73
N THR A 531 3.39 -30.76 8.43
CA THR A 531 2.42 -30.64 7.34
C THR A 531 1.91 -31.96 6.76
N CYS A 532 2.44 -33.12 7.15
CA CYS A 532 1.86 -34.43 6.79
C CYS A 532 2.15 -35.46 7.88
N SER A 533 1.20 -35.66 8.78
CA SER A 533 1.25 -36.68 9.85
C SER A 533 0.75 -38.05 9.37
N ASP A 534 1.01 -38.43 8.12
CA ASP A 534 0.76 -39.80 7.68
C ASP A 534 2.06 -40.59 7.80
N GLU A 535 2.19 -41.30 8.92
CA GLU A 535 3.32 -42.19 9.22
C GLU A 535 3.51 -43.25 8.13
N ASN A 536 2.47 -43.55 7.32
CA ASN A 536 2.54 -44.52 6.23
C ASN A 536 3.20 -43.97 4.96
N ILE A 537 3.32 -42.64 4.81
CA ILE A 537 3.82 -42.03 3.56
C ILE A 537 5.34 -41.73 3.65
N GLY A 538 5.94 -41.81 4.83
CA GLY A 538 7.41 -41.75 4.98
C GLY A 538 8.03 -40.41 4.57
N PHE A 539 7.30 -39.30 4.71
CA PHE A 539 7.85 -37.97 4.41
C PHE A 539 9.07 -37.69 5.31
N GLN A 540 10.24 -37.57 4.69
CA GLN A 540 11.45 -37.14 5.39
C GLN A 540 11.37 -35.65 5.70
N ASN A 541 11.75 -35.27 6.92
CA ASN A 541 11.92 -33.88 7.31
C ASN A 541 13.02 -33.22 6.44
N HIS A 542 12.63 -32.45 5.44
CA HIS A 542 13.55 -31.64 4.64
C HIS A 542 13.46 -30.18 5.10
N GLN A 543 14.49 -29.71 5.81
CA GLN A 543 14.61 -28.30 6.15
C GLN A 543 14.98 -27.51 4.90
N PHE A 544 14.16 -26.52 4.53
CA PHE A 544 14.42 -25.70 3.35
C PHE A 544 15.66 -24.79 3.53
N PRO A 545 16.70 -24.91 2.68
CA PRO A 545 17.93 -24.15 2.82
C PRO A 545 17.80 -22.74 2.21
N ILE A 546 17.20 -21.81 2.96
CA ILE A 546 16.90 -20.44 2.48
C ILE A 546 18.15 -19.70 1.97
N GLU A 547 19.32 -19.85 2.61
CA GLU A 547 20.55 -19.21 2.15
C GLU A 547 21.01 -19.73 0.79
N GLN A 548 20.92 -21.04 0.57
CA GLN A 548 21.28 -21.64 -0.72
C GLN A 548 20.28 -21.21 -1.79
N PHE A 549 18.99 -21.15 -1.46
CA PHE A 549 17.96 -20.66 -2.35
C PHE A 549 18.24 -19.22 -2.82
N LEU A 550 18.57 -18.31 -1.88
CA LEU A 550 18.91 -16.92 -2.21
C LEU A 550 20.15 -16.82 -3.11
N ARG A 551 21.20 -17.60 -2.85
CA ARG A 551 22.39 -17.66 -3.72
C ARG A 551 22.03 -18.15 -5.13
N ASN A 552 21.20 -19.18 -5.22
CA ASN A 552 20.74 -19.72 -6.50
C ASN A 552 19.87 -18.74 -7.30
N MET A 553 19.21 -17.79 -6.63
CA MET A 553 18.49 -16.69 -7.28
C MET A 553 19.40 -15.58 -7.84
N GLY A 554 20.72 -15.66 -7.63
CA GLY A 554 21.68 -14.66 -8.08
C GLY A 554 22.09 -13.63 -7.02
N ALA A 555 21.76 -13.84 -5.74
CA ALA A 555 22.26 -12.99 -4.68
C ALA A 555 23.72 -13.32 -4.35
N GLU A 556 24.64 -12.46 -4.79
CA GLU A 556 26.09 -12.65 -4.56
C GLU A 556 26.48 -12.54 -3.08
N SER A 557 25.77 -11.70 -2.31
CA SER A 557 26.10 -11.38 -0.92
C SER A 557 24.97 -11.81 0.03
N VAL A 558 25.04 -13.06 0.48
CA VAL A 558 24.15 -13.63 1.51
C VAL A 558 24.95 -13.90 2.78
N ILE A 559 24.52 -13.32 3.90
CA ILE A 559 25.17 -13.41 5.21
C ILE A 559 24.18 -14.00 6.21
N SER A 560 24.56 -15.11 6.86
CA SER A 560 23.73 -15.76 7.88
C SER A 560 24.21 -15.39 9.28
N LEU A 561 23.29 -14.95 10.13
CA LEU A 561 23.54 -14.54 11.51
C LEU A 561 22.59 -15.26 12.46
N ASN A 562 23.01 -15.45 13.71
CA ASN A 562 22.15 -15.94 14.78
C ASN A 562 21.49 -14.75 15.48
N GLY A 563 20.16 -14.76 15.61
CA GLY A 563 19.42 -13.68 16.25
C GLY A 563 19.72 -13.44 17.74
N TYR A 564 20.42 -14.35 18.42
CA TYR A 564 20.85 -14.21 19.81
C TYR A 564 22.30 -13.74 19.99
N ASP A 565 23.12 -13.73 18.92
CA ASP A 565 24.50 -13.24 18.93
C ASP A 565 24.53 -11.72 18.63
N LEU A 566 24.18 -10.93 19.64
CA LEU A 566 24.03 -9.49 19.51
C LEU A 566 25.34 -8.77 19.11
N PRO A 567 26.51 -9.06 19.72
CA PRO A 567 27.77 -8.40 19.35
C PRO A 567 28.17 -8.63 17.89
N LYS A 568 28.06 -9.88 17.40
CA LYS A 568 28.37 -10.20 16.00
C LYS A 568 27.41 -9.51 15.05
N MET A 569 26.12 -9.46 15.40
CA MET A 569 25.11 -8.79 14.60
C MET A 569 25.36 -7.28 14.47
N MET A 570 25.67 -6.59 15.58
CA MET A 570 26.01 -5.16 15.55
C MET A 570 27.23 -4.87 14.66
N ASN A 571 28.31 -5.66 14.79
CA ASN A 571 29.50 -5.53 13.94
C ASN A 571 29.17 -5.76 12.44
N SER A 572 28.29 -6.72 12.16
CA SER A 572 27.88 -7.01 10.79
C SER A 572 27.05 -5.87 10.19
N PHE A 573 26.10 -5.32 10.95
CA PHE A 573 25.31 -4.17 10.52
C PHE A 573 26.17 -2.93 10.25
N GLU A 574 27.13 -2.61 11.12
CA GLU A 574 28.05 -1.48 10.90
C GLU A 574 28.85 -1.64 9.60
N LYS A 575 29.33 -2.86 9.32
CA LYS A 575 30.11 -3.18 8.11
C LYS A 575 29.30 -3.19 6.82
N ILE A 576 28.01 -3.54 6.88
CA ILE A 576 27.16 -3.70 5.68
C ILE A 576 26.43 -2.40 5.33
N ILE A 577 26.00 -1.64 6.34
CA ILE A 577 25.18 -0.43 6.16
C ILE A 577 26.05 0.83 6.10
N GLY A 578 27.27 0.79 6.67
CA GLY A 578 28.12 1.98 6.84
C GLY A 578 28.50 2.73 5.56
N LYS A 579 28.89 4.01 5.73
CA LYS A 579 29.16 4.96 4.63
C LYS A 579 30.24 4.53 3.64
N ASN A 580 31.22 3.73 4.07
CA ASN A 580 32.30 3.25 3.22
C ASN A 580 31.89 2.07 2.32
N VAL A 581 30.65 1.57 2.45
CA VAL A 581 30.10 0.55 1.56
C VAL A 581 29.55 1.26 0.32
N PRO A 582 30.04 0.99 -0.89
CA PRO A 582 29.55 1.65 -2.09
C PRO A 582 28.07 1.31 -2.33
N SER A 583 27.27 2.32 -2.63
CA SER A 583 25.83 2.21 -2.90
C SER A 583 25.51 1.25 -4.06
N LYS A 584 26.46 1.09 -4.98
CA LYS A 584 26.32 0.28 -6.20
C LYS A 584 26.99 -1.11 -6.11
N GLN A 585 27.51 -1.52 -4.95
CA GLN A 585 28.25 -2.79 -4.77
C GLN A 585 27.35 -4.03 -4.58
N GLY A 586 26.23 -4.09 -5.30
CA GLY A 586 25.33 -5.25 -5.22
C GLY A 586 24.42 -5.21 -4.00
N THR A 587 23.21 -5.73 -4.17
CA THR A 587 22.24 -5.97 -3.10
C THR A 587 22.83 -6.86 -2.02
N LYS A 588 22.67 -6.46 -0.75
CA LYS A 588 23.16 -7.22 0.41
C LYS A 588 21.99 -7.90 1.10
N ILE A 589 22.10 -9.20 1.36
CA ILE A 589 21.05 -9.97 2.04
C ILE A 589 21.59 -10.55 3.34
N ILE A 590 20.91 -10.27 4.44
CA ILE A 590 21.21 -10.81 5.77
C ILE A 590 20.06 -11.72 6.17
N VAL A 591 20.34 -12.99 6.44
CA VAL A 591 19.38 -13.95 7.00
C VAL A 591 19.66 -14.09 8.49
N ILE A 592 18.68 -13.73 9.32
CA ILE A 592 18.77 -13.83 10.77
C ILE A 592 17.98 -15.05 11.21
N ASN A 593 18.68 -16.10 11.61
CA ASN A 593 18.12 -17.38 12.01
C ASN A 593 17.94 -17.46 13.52
N SER A 594 16.72 -17.71 13.97
CA SER A 594 16.40 -17.90 15.40
C SER A 594 14.96 -18.35 15.60
N GLU A 595 14.73 -19.50 16.20
CA GLU A 595 13.38 -20.02 16.43
C GLU A 595 12.49 -19.07 17.24
N CYS A 596 11.20 -18.99 16.91
CA CYS A 596 10.23 -18.24 17.69
C CYS A 596 10.29 -18.57 19.19
N ALA A 597 10.52 -17.55 20.03
CA ALA A 597 10.65 -17.68 21.48
C ALA A 597 9.42 -18.35 22.15
N LEU A 598 8.22 -18.13 21.63
CA LEU A 598 7.01 -18.79 22.15
C LEU A 598 6.98 -20.28 21.83
N MET A 599 7.49 -20.69 20.67
CA MET A 599 7.59 -22.11 20.30
C MET A 599 8.67 -22.83 21.11
N GLN A 600 9.82 -22.19 21.29
CA GLN A 600 10.87 -22.67 22.20
C GLN A 600 10.31 -22.89 23.61
N ARG A 601 9.55 -21.92 24.14
CA ARG A 601 8.88 -22.03 25.45
C ARG A 601 7.87 -23.18 25.51
N ARG A 602 7.07 -23.39 24.46
CA ARG A 602 6.11 -24.50 24.40
C ARG A 602 6.83 -25.86 24.41
N LYS A 603 7.89 -26.01 23.62
CA LYS A 603 8.72 -27.23 23.59
C LYS A 603 9.39 -27.50 24.93
N ALA A 604 9.87 -26.46 25.62
CA ALA A 604 10.43 -26.57 26.97
C ALA A 604 9.39 -27.03 28.00
N LYS A 605 8.15 -26.54 27.94
CA LYS A 605 7.07 -26.98 28.83
C LYS A 605 6.69 -28.46 28.64
N VAL A 606 6.72 -28.98 27.41
CA VAL A 606 6.47 -30.41 27.14
C VAL A 606 7.53 -31.29 27.82
N LYS A 607 8.79 -30.86 27.83
CA LYS A 607 9.88 -31.55 28.57
C LYS A 607 9.72 -31.50 30.10
N TRP A 608 8.91 -30.58 30.64
CA TRP A 608 8.64 -30.48 32.08
C TRP A 608 7.63 -31.53 32.58
N ASN A 609 6.84 -32.15 31.69
CA ASN A 609 5.90 -33.23 32.00
C ASN A 609 6.57 -34.62 32.04
N LYS A 610 7.86 -34.70 32.35
CA LYS A 610 8.52 -35.99 32.55
C LYS A 610 8.04 -36.65 33.86
N PRO A 611 7.92 -37.99 33.92
CA PRO A 611 7.44 -38.70 35.09
C PRO A 611 8.30 -38.41 36.34
N ARG A 612 7.65 -38.35 37.52
CA ARG A 612 8.33 -38.23 38.82
C ARG A 612 9.34 -39.37 38.97
N GLY A 613 10.64 -39.08 38.90
CA GLY A 613 11.72 -40.06 39.06
C GLY A 613 13.03 -39.73 38.33
N GLU A 614 13.02 -38.85 37.32
CA GLU A 614 14.26 -38.40 36.67
C GLU A 614 14.96 -37.30 37.47
N GLN A 615 16.29 -37.35 37.54
CA GLN A 615 17.11 -36.31 38.19
C GLN A 615 16.82 -34.95 37.57
N ARG A 616 16.45 -33.97 38.41
CA ARG A 616 16.31 -32.58 37.96
C ARG A 616 17.68 -32.06 37.54
N GLY A 617 17.77 -31.58 36.30
CA GLY A 617 18.97 -30.95 35.79
C GLY A 617 19.27 -29.63 36.50
N SER A 618 20.44 -29.06 36.23
CA SER A 618 20.79 -27.71 36.68
C SER A 618 19.86 -26.65 36.07
N GLU A 619 19.30 -25.79 36.91
CA GLU A 619 18.42 -24.69 36.52
C GLU A 619 19.22 -23.38 36.38
N VAL A 620 18.93 -22.61 35.35
CA VAL A 620 19.60 -21.34 35.05
C VAL A 620 18.67 -20.19 35.38
N PHE A 621 19.16 -19.17 36.08
CA PHE A 621 18.45 -17.94 36.41
C PHE A 621 19.26 -16.73 35.97
N LEU A 622 18.59 -15.62 35.73
CA LEU A 622 19.22 -14.33 35.49
C LEU A 622 18.84 -13.39 36.63
N LYS A 623 19.84 -12.80 37.29
CA LYS A 623 19.65 -11.86 38.39
C LYS A 623 20.27 -10.51 38.03
N ILE A 624 19.57 -9.44 38.38
CA ILE A 624 20.12 -8.08 38.33
C ILE A 624 20.77 -7.82 39.69
N SER A 625 22.05 -7.45 39.67
CA SER A 625 22.85 -7.14 40.86
C SER A 625 22.29 -5.95 41.61
N ASP A 626 22.41 -5.98 42.95
CA ASP A 626 22.06 -4.86 43.82
C ASP A 626 23.03 -3.68 43.65
N SER A 627 24.06 -3.78 42.81
CA SER A 627 24.91 -2.64 42.42
C SER A 627 24.40 -1.88 41.18
N CYS A 628 23.25 -2.27 40.62
CA CYS A 628 22.73 -1.70 39.38
C CYS A 628 22.49 -0.18 39.49
N PRO A 629 23.12 0.65 38.63
CA PRO A 629 22.97 2.11 38.67
C PRO A 629 21.68 2.62 38.02
N GLN A 630 20.72 1.73 37.72
CA GLN A 630 19.43 2.07 37.10
C GLN A 630 19.53 2.86 35.78
N CYS A 631 20.56 2.60 34.96
CA CYS A 631 20.85 3.32 33.72
C CYS A 631 19.78 3.22 32.60
N ASN A 632 18.65 2.54 32.83
CA ASN A 632 17.53 2.37 31.89
C ASN A 632 17.82 1.63 30.56
N VAL A 633 19.06 1.24 30.23
CA VAL A 633 19.37 0.62 28.93
C VAL A 633 18.64 -0.72 28.72
N CYS A 634 18.66 -1.63 29.69
CA CYS A 634 18.01 -2.94 29.55
C CYS A 634 16.47 -2.87 29.59
N PHE A 635 15.92 -1.90 30.32
CA PHE A 635 14.48 -1.77 30.56
C PHE A 635 13.80 -0.86 29.51
N VAL A 636 14.38 0.31 29.22
CA VAL A 636 13.81 1.31 28.30
C VAL A 636 14.32 1.11 26.88
N ASP A 637 15.63 1.05 26.65
CA ASP A 637 16.16 1.00 25.28
C ASP A 637 16.03 -0.38 24.64
N TYR A 638 16.29 -1.43 25.40
CA TYR A 638 16.13 -2.81 24.94
C TYR A 638 14.69 -3.30 25.07
N GLY A 639 13.96 -2.89 26.11
CA GLY A 639 12.51 -3.12 26.20
C GLY A 639 12.10 -4.58 26.42
N CYS A 640 12.78 -5.33 27.28
CA CYS A 640 12.38 -6.72 27.57
C CYS A 640 11.20 -6.77 28.55
N PRO A 641 10.05 -7.40 28.20
CA PRO A 641 8.88 -7.47 29.07
C PRO A 641 9.09 -8.36 30.30
N ALA A 642 10.15 -9.18 30.31
CA ALA A 642 10.54 -9.95 31.48
C ALA A 642 11.29 -9.10 32.52
N ILE A 643 11.81 -7.92 32.17
CA ILE A 643 12.40 -7.00 33.14
C ILE A 643 11.27 -6.12 33.68
N LYS A 644 11.05 -6.16 35.00
CA LYS A 644 10.04 -5.36 35.70
C LYS A 644 10.72 -4.37 36.62
N TYR A 645 10.04 -3.26 36.90
CA TYR A 645 10.39 -2.40 38.02
C TYR A 645 9.55 -2.81 39.24
N MET A 646 10.16 -2.79 40.42
CA MET A 646 9.51 -3.02 41.70
C MET A 646 9.85 -1.85 42.62
N SER A 647 8.88 -1.36 43.39
CA SER A 647 9.14 -0.34 44.41
C SER A 647 10.17 -0.84 45.42
N ASP A 648 11.10 0.02 45.78
CA ASP A 648 12.18 -0.26 46.72
C ASP A 648 12.27 0.93 47.69
N ASP A 649 12.11 0.64 48.98
CA ASP A 649 12.00 1.68 50.01
C ASP A 649 13.30 2.49 50.17
N GLU A 650 14.46 1.89 49.84
CA GLU A 650 15.77 2.56 49.97
C GLU A 650 16.18 3.29 48.68
N ARG A 651 15.72 2.81 47.52
CA ARG A 651 16.22 3.25 46.20
C ARG A 651 15.13 3.78 45.26
N GLY A 652 13.91 3.93 45.76
CA GLY A 652 12.71 4.26 44.99
C GLY A 652 12.18 3.07 44.19
N TYR A 653 13.02 2.48 43.34
CA TYR A 653 12.69 1.26 42.59
C TYR A 653 13.92 0.41 42.30
N ARG A 654 13.72 -0.88 42.03
CA ARG A 654 14.77 -1.77 41.49
C ARG A 654 14.24 -2.55 40.30
N TYR A 655 15.15 -2.99 39.44
CA TYR A 655 14.80 -3.89 38.35
C TYR A 655 14.90 -5.33 38.80
N ILE A 656 13.89 -6.12 38.44
CA ILE A 656 13.85 -7.56 38.65
C ILE A 656 13.57 -8.27 37.33
N ILE A 657 14.02 -9.51 37.19
CA ILE A 657 13.70 -10.37 36.06
C ILE A 657 12.57 -11.30 36.50
N ASP A 658 11.41 -11.17 35.86
CA ASP A 658 10.27 -12.08 36.02
C ASP A 658 10.63 -13.45 35.45
N GLU A 659 10.90 -14.39 36.35
CA GLU A 659 11.28 -15.77 36.02
C GLU A 659 10.20 -16.52 35.25
N GLY A 660 8.93 -16.19 35.49
CA GLY A 660 7.80 -16.76 34.78
C GLY A 660 7.70 -16.26 33.34
N ALA A 661 8.19 -15.05 33.06
CA ALA A 661 8.24 -14.52 31.70
C ALA A 661 9.55 -14.87 30.96
N CYS A 662 10.68 -14.90 31.66
CA CYS A 662 12.03 -14.97 31.07
C CYS A 662 12.33 -16.32 30.38
N LEU A 663 12.83 -16.26 29.15
CA LEU A 663 13.30 -17.43 28.39
C LEU A 663 14.81 -17.67 28.61
N LYS A 664 15.21 -17.81 29.87
CA LYS A 664 16.62 -17.86 30.33
C LYS A 664 17.48 -18.99 29.75
N GLU A 665 16.84 -20.07 29.30
CA GLU A 665 17.51 -21.22 28.68
C GLU A 665 18.01 -20.92 27.25
N HIS A 666 17.41 -19.95 26.58
CA HIS A 666 17.66 -19.66 25.16
C HIS A 666 18.09 -18.22 24.88
N CYS A 667 17.64 -17.26 25.70
CA CYS A 667 17.95 -15.85 25.53
C CYS A 667 18.76 -15.32 26.72
N LYS A 668 19.97 -14.84 26.45
CA LYS A 668 20.84 -14.16 27.43
C LYS A 668 21.24 -12.74 27.01
N SER A 669 20.60 -12.20 25.97
CA SER A 669 21.00 -10.94 25.33
C SER A 669 20.91 -9.71 26.24
N CYS A 670 20.15 -9.77 27.33
CA CYS A 670 20.16 -8.70 28.34
C CYS A 670 21.51 -8.52 29.04
N ILE A 671 22.33 -9.59 29.11
CA ILE A 671 23.71 -9.53 29.62
C ILE A 671 24.56 -8.67 28.68
N ASP A 672 24.49 -8.93 27.37
CA ASP A 672 25.23 -8.17 26.35
C ASP A 672 24.78 -6.71 26.24
N VAL A 673 23.51 -6.46 26.56
CA VAL A 673 22.91 -5.12 26.54
C VAL A 673 23.34 -4.27 27.74
N CYS A 674 23.67 -4.89 28.89
CA CYS A 674 23.95 -4.15 30.12
C CYS A 674 25.35 -3.51 30.08
N PRO A 675 25.48 -2.18 29.97
CA PRO A 675 26.79 -1.54 29.87
C PRO A 675 27.58 -1.58 31.19
N ASN A 676 26.90 -1.84 32.31
CA ASN A 676 27.49 -1.91 33.65
C ASN A 676 27.72 -3.35 34.11
N HIS A 677 27.44 -4.34 33.26
CA HIS A 677 27.61 -5.77 33.58
C HIS A 677 26.87 -6.23 34.85
N CYS A 678 25.76 -5.58 35.21
CA CYS A 678 24.99 -5.88 36.42
C CYS A 678 24.00 -7.04 36.26
N ILE A 679 24.02 -7.80 35.15
CA ILE A 679 23.12 -8.95 34.96
C ILE A 679 23.94 -10.22 34.94
N GLU A 680 23.69 -11.08 35.92
CA GLU A 680 24.48 -12.28 36.19
C GLU A 680 23.66 -13.55 35.92
N THR A 681 24.36 -14.60 35.49
CA THR A 681 23.77 -15.94 35.35
C THR A 681 24.01 -16.73 36.63
N ILE A 682 22.94 -17.14 37.28
CA ILE A 682 22.98 -18.03 38.44
C ILE A 682 22.62 -19.44 37.95
N VAL A 683 23.40 -20.44 38.31
CA VAL A 683 23.10 -21.85 38.00
C VAL A 683 22.87 -22.58 39.31
N ILE A 684 21.65 -23.04 39.53
CA ILE A 684 21.29 -23.86 40.70
C ILE A 684 21.31 -25.31 40.25
N ASN A 685 22.29 -26.07 40.74
CA ASN A 685 22.32 -27.51 40.51
C ASN A 685 21.80 -28.23 41.77
N PRO A 686 20.59 -28.81 41.72
CA PRO A 686 20.02 -29.48 42.89
C PRO A 686 20.79 -30.73 43.31
N ASN A 687 21.76 -31.19 42.52
CA ASN A 687 22.56 -32.39 42.79
C ASN A 687 23.96 -32.10 43.36
N ILE A 688 24.29 -30.84 43.69
CA ILE A 688 25.61 -30.46 44.21
C ILE A 688 25.79 -30.73 45.72
N GLU A 689 24.71 -30.96 46.48
CA GLU A 689 24.81 -31.14 47.94
C GLU A 689 25.28 -32.53 48.43
N GLU A 690 25.35 -33.56 47.59
CA GLU A 690 25.69 -34.93 48.07
C GLU A 690 27.19 -35.25 48.23
N LYS A 691 28.11 -34.33 47.88
CA LYS A 691 29.57 -34.63 47.89
C LYS A 691 30.38 -33.96 49.00
N VAL A 692 29.77 -33.14 49.86
CA VAL A 692 30.51 -32.41 50.91
C VAL A 692 30.53 -33.14 52.27
N GLU A 693 29.62 -34.08 52.53
CA GLU A 693 29.57 -34.78 53.83
C GLU A 693 30.36 -36.10 53.92
N LYS A 694 30.91 -36.64 52.82
CA LYS A 694 31.68 -37.91 52.85
C LYS A 694 33.19 -37.78 53.04
N LYS A 695 33.71 -36.59 53.38
CA LYS A 695 35.15 -36.35 53.59
C LYS A 695 35.55 -35.91 55.02
N ARG A 696 34.67 -36.06 56.01
CA ARG A 696 34.95 -35.72 57.42
C ARG A 696 34.85 -36.89 58.40
N GLY A 697 35.22 -38.11 57.97
CA GLY A 697 35.10 -39.29 58.82
C GLY A 697 36.15 -40.36 58.56
N ASN A 698 37.42 -39.98 58.41
CA ASN A 698 38.57 -40.88 58.55
C ASN A 698 39.85 -40.05 58.64
N GLU A 699 40.16 -39.57 59.85
CA GLU A 699 41.51 -39.26 60.34
C GLU A 699 41.41 -39.09 61.87
N ASP A 700 41.73 -40.19 62.56
CA ASP A 700 42.32 -40.38 63.89
C ASP A 700 41.93 -39.50 65.12
N ILE A 701 41.46 -40.24 66.15
CA ILE A 701 41.44 -40.00 67.62
C ILE A 701 40.44 -38.96 68.17
#